data_AF-A0A2T4X5K4-F1
#
_entry.id   AF-A0A2T4X5K4-F1
#
_cell.length_a   1.000
_cell.length_b   1.000
_cell.length_c   1.000
_cell.angle_alpha   90.00
_cell.angle_beta   90.00
_cell.angle_gamma   90.00
#
_symmetry.space_group_name_H-M   'P 1'
#
loop_
_entity.id
_entity.type
_entity.pdbx_description
1 polymer ?
#
loop_
_entity_poly.entity_id
_entity_poly.type
_entity_poly.pdbx_seq_one_letter_code
_entity_poly.pdbx_strand_id
1 'polypeptide(L)'
;MTFTLHTSGSPYAAADCFFSLQLEGTFFYSPFYPDKSAALLAMEDVVRRLRDRLATAIWILKKGKNAYVIQLFGKVEPTLLPPTIFAQKNEARRVLDELHELAQAATFPLVFRELVNPSEGAPALTELDLTDPPFYNWQEVNTSTLRVDRHEVKLPAVLGASMGVSPSVGSNPCEPLFNVLQPQVAADLPFFLGRKQEVEDLYALTRNNRLLLLYGLPRVGKTSLLQCGLANRLAAIPGELIVHRRGAEGMLPSLGQTLRSELEKLGDTEVPETADLQVLLTRLYERVNKPVFLVFDQLESLFHGSVGERERNEFFAFVQHLQTDDSLPCRIILSLREAFLAPLADYEHHLPALLTHRYHVQPLSKSAMMDVSVNLLDLLKSQGKLNIDQPGLVAEKVCQDLANKDGDVPFQCLQLYFQQAHQTTCAASGGATPTFSPEVIDRLGPAREVIGSYITTKIAELQGLLSTEAGQTHPEIEQQLADLNESRQQCGCSDSNTLAAAAAVMPPAVVPAAAEKRTSNLRWLLLLTLLALLFGILTYWFIYNWLQRQDPCNIAKQADTCEAYVNYLSAYGEEAACAAEFRSLLTNRQCEVWQDYLMIQQTKTCGTYQAFFNKYRHTDVATGHVQQMLLEWACPLVRDTVKVTVRDTVFERTPTSFGATTPRLKTGSSAGCQAFGGSNFKQVGPLWIMTDPLPGGPYSWEEALDACQAKGWRLPCIGEVDFLIANIYRGQAERAYQMLTGSGPCYLVNPQEVPSGRIDFWTGTEANDALAWSFYFDTQTKTIGREANMAKGRRLPCLCVKKDTSSGTTGLPPCFNKKVDRRPG
;
A
#
# COMPACT_ATOMS: atom_id res chain seq x y z
N MET A 1 13.78 -30.15 -21.73
CA MET A 1 13.30 -30.36 -20.35
C MET A 1 12.16 -29.38 -20.11
N THR A 2 10.94 -29.89 -19.97
CA THR A 2 9.71 -29.08 -19.85
C THR A 2 8.95 -29.50 -18.61
N PHE A 3 8.52 -28.54 -17.79
CA PHE A 3 7.64 -28.80 -16.67
C PHE A 3 6.18 -28.64 -17.11
N THR A 4 5.30 -29.46 -16.57
CA THR A 4 3.85 -29.30 -16.74
C THR A 4 3.17 -29.48 -15.40
N LEU A 5 2.45 -28.47 -14.92
CA LEU A 5 1.67 -28.52 -13.69
C LEU A 5 0.22 -28.89 -14.03
N HIS A 6 -0.31 -29.91 -13.34
CA HIS A 6 -1.66 -30.43 -13.49
C HIS A 6 -2.49 -30.09 -12.25
N THR A 7 -3.67 -29.50 -12.42
CA THR A 7 -4.59 -29.08 -11.34
C THR A 7 -6.05 -29.41 -11.66
N SER A 8 -6.89 -29.60 -10.62
CA SER A 8 -8.33 -29.91 -10.73
C SER A 8 -9.24 -28.67 -10.63
N GLY A 9 -8.68 -27.49 -10.37
CA GLY A 9 -9.45 -26.27 -10.14
C GLY A 9 -8.77 -25.01 -10.65
N SER A 10 -9.57 -23.94 -10.75
CA SER A 10 -9.18 -22.60 -11.19
C SER A 10 -7.89 -22.12 -10.49
N PRO A 11 -7.04 -21.32 -11.17
CA PRO A 11 -5.72 -20.89 -10.69
C PRO A 11 -5.68 -20.11 -9.35
N TYR A 12 -6.84 -19.84 -8.74
CA TYR A 12 -7.01 -19.05 -7.52
C TYR A 12 -7.59 -19.83 -6.32
N ALA A 13 -7.81 -21.14 -6.47
CA ALA A 13 -8.26 -22.01 -5.38
C ALA A 13 -7.09 -22.85 -4.84
N ALA A 14 -7.04 -23.09 -3.52
CA ALA A 14 -6.19 -24.12 -2.95
C ALA A 14 -6.73 -25.48 -3.43
N ALA A 15 -6.08 -26.05 -4.44
CA ALA A 15 -6.43 -27.31 -5.05
C ALA A 15 -5.16 -28.16 -5.12
N ASP A 16 -5.32 -29.46 -4.83
CA ASP A 16 -4.25 -30.41 -5.00
C ASP A 16 -3.70 -30.31 -6.43
N CYS A 17 -2.39 -30.45 -6.58
CA CYS A 17 -1.75 -30.40 -7.88
C CYS A 17 -0.51 -31.28 -7.89
N PHE A 18 -0.11 -31.73 -9.07
CA PHE A 18 1.15 -32.44 -9.27
C PHE A 18 1.79 -31.92 -10.55
N PHE A 19 3.09 -32.12 -10.71
CA PHE A 19 3.79 -31.75 -11.91
C PHE A 19 4.44 -32.95 -12.58
N SER A 20 4.53 -32.87 -13.90
CA SER A 20 5.32 -33.78 -14.71
C SER A 20 6.51 -33.07 -15.32
N LEU A 21 7.66 -33.74 -15.32
CA LEU A 21 8.86 -33.32 -16.01
C LEU A 21 9.00 -34.16 -17.29
N GLN A 22 9.01 -33.50 -18.45
CA GLN A 22 9.10 -34.12 -19.76
C GLN A 22 10.47 -33.88 -20.41
N LEU A 23 11.04 -34.97 -20.92
CA LEU A 23 12.19 -35.03 -21.82
C LEU A 23 11.78 -35.81 -23.08
N GLU A 24 12.61 -35.85 -24.13
CA GLU A 24 12.26 -36.53 -25.39
C GLU A 24 11.75 -37.96 -25.14
N GLY A 25 10.43 -38.17 -25.28
CA GLY A 25 9.76 -39.45 -25.05
C GLY A 25 9.74 -39.98 -23.60
N THR A 26 10.24 -39.21 -22.62
CA THR A 26 10.33 -39.64 -21.21
C THR A 26 9.59 -38.68 -20.29
N PHE A 27 8.82 -39.22 -19.34
CA PHE A 27 8.11 -38.44 -18.33
C PHE A 27 8.65 -38.78 -16.94
N PHE A 28 8.51 -37.86 -15.99
CA PHE A 28 8.69 -38.08 -14.55
C PHE A 28 7.55 -37.36 -13.82
N TYR A 29 6.95 -37.99 -12.82
CA TYR A 29 5.83 -37.40 -12.08
C TYR A 29 6.24 -37.06 -10.66
N SER A 30 5.78 -35.92 -10.17
CA SER A 30 5.94 -35.52 -8.78
C SER A 30 4.91 -36.20 -7.86
N PRO A 31 5.12 -36.19 -6.54
CA PRO A 31 4.02 -36.41 -5.60
C PRO A 31 2.98 -35.28 -5.73
N PHE A 32 1.85 -35.45 -5.06
CA PHE A 32 0.82 -34.42 -4.95
C PHE A 32 1.25 -33.35 -3.95
N TYR A 33 0.96 -32.10 -4.30
CA TYR A 33 1.17 -30.92 -3.48
C TYR A 33 -0.18 -30.26 -3.16
N PRO A 34 -0.33 -29.67 -1.96
CA PRO A 34 -1.59 -29.06 -1.53
C PRO A 34 -1.93 -27.78 -2.29
N ASP A 35 -0.93 -27.12 -2.87
CA ASP A 35 -1.11 -25.91 -3.65
C ASP A 35 -0.01 -25.74 -4.72
N LYS A 36 -0.28 -24.83 -5.66
CA LYS A 36 0.60 -24.51 -6.79
C LYS A 36 1.96 -23.95 -6.35
N SER A 37 2.02 -23.21 -5.24
CA SER A 37 3.27 -22.62 -4.75
C SER A 37 4.24 -23.71 -4.27
N ALA A 38 3.73 -24.69 -3.51
CA ALA A 38 4.49 -25.85 -3.08
C ALA A 38 5.01 -26.67 -4.28
N ALA A 39 4.18 -26.84 -5.31
CA ALA A 39 4.59 -27.53 -6.53
C ALA A 39 5.70 -26.77 -7.30
N LEU A 40 5.60 -25.44 -7.42
CA LEU A 40 6.62 -24.61 -8.08
C LEU A 40 7.96 -24.64 -7.34
N LEU A 41 7.93 -24.49 -6.02
CA LEU A 41 9.15 -24.59 -5.19
C LEU A 41 9.81 -25.96 -5.33
N ALA A 42 9.01 -27.02 -5.39
CA ALA A 42 9.53 -28.36 -5.63
C ALA A 42 10.16 -28.52 -7.03
N MET A 43 9.62 -27.87 -8.07
CA MET A 43 10.27 -27.86 -9.40
C MET A 43 11.64 -27.16 -9.37
N GLU A 44 11.76 -26.05 -8.65
CA GLU A 44 13.04 -25.35 -8.49
C GLU A 44 14.06 -26.21 -7.74
N ASP A 45 13.64 -26.87 -6.66
CA ASP A 45 14.49 -27.78 -5.89
C ASP A 45 14.98 -28.96 -6.74
N VAL A 46 14.11 -29.53 -7.58
CA VAL A 46 14.50 -30.55 -8.57
C VAL A 46 15.64 -30.04 -9.45
N VAL A 47 15.50 -28.86 -10.06
CA VAL A 47 16.55 -28.29 -10.93
C VAL A 47 17.85 -28.07 -10.16
N ARG A 48 17.77 -27.49 -8.96
CA ARG A 48 18.96 -27.21 -8.13
C ARG A 48 19.71 -28.49 -7.78
N ARG A 49 18.99 -29.54 -7.40
CA ARG A 49 19.59 -30.84 -7.11
C ARG A 49 20.21 -31.47 -8.35
N LEU A 50 19.55 -31.41 -9.50
CA LEU A 50 20.09 -31.93 -10.77
C LEU A 50 21.37 -31.22 -11.24
N ARG A 51 21.60 -29.97 -10.81
CA ARG A 51 22.85 -29.26 -11.11
C ARG A 51 24.03 -29.80 -10.32
N ASP A 52 23.80 -30.31 -9.11
CA ASP A 52 24.84 -30.88 -8.25
C ASP A 52 24.97 -32.40 -8.46
N ARG A 53 25.74 -32.79 -9.48
CA ARG A 53 26.04 -34.20 -9.83
C ARG A 53 26.68 -35.00 -8.69
N LEU A 54 27.29 -34.36 -7.70
CA LEU A 54 28.02 -35.04 -6.62
C LEU A 54 27.15 -35.23 -5.38
N ALA A 55 26.19 -34.33 -5.13
CA ALA A 55 25.27 -34.42 -3.99
C ALA A 55 23.97 -35.18 -4.27
N THR A 56 23.64 -35.48 -5.54
CA THR A 56 22.38 -36.14 -5.89
C THR A 56 22.44 -37.67 -5.93
N ALA A 57 21.65 -38.30 -5.07
CA ALA A 57 21.43 -39.75 -5.09
C ALA A 57 20.41 -40.14 -6.19
N ILE A 58 20.89 -40.37 -7.42
CA ILE A 58 20.09 -40.88 -8.54
C ILE A 58 20.50 -42.32 -8.87
N TRP A 59 19.52 -43.23 -9.00
CA TRP A 59 19.77 -44.66 -9.18
C TRP A 59 19.06 -45.21 -10.40
N ILE A 60 19.76 -46.02 -11.21
CA ILE A 60 19.12 -46.86 -12.23
C ILE A 60 18.84 -48.23 -11.62
N LEU A 61 17.57 -48.52 -11.34
CA LEU A 61 17.12 -49.77 -10.73
C LEU A 61 16.68 -50.77 -11.79
N LYS A 62 16.99 -52.05 -11.59
CA LYS A 62 16.50 -53.14 -12.44
C LYS A 62 15.16 -53.63 -11.92
N LYS A 63 14.10 -53.51 -12.72
CA LYS A 63 12.74 -53.99 -12.43
C LYS A 63 12.46 -55.24 -13.26
N GLY A 64 12.54 -56.43 -12.64
CA GLY A 64 12.30 -57.71 -13.34
C GLY A 64 13.48 -58.19 -14.22
N LYS A 65 13.21 -59.09 -15.19
CA LYS A 65 14.27 -59.74 -15.99
C LYS A 65 14.96 -58.80 -17.00
N ASN A 66 14.21 -57.90 -17.67
CA ASN A 66 14.69 -57.05 -18.78
C ASN A 66 14.16 -55.59 -18.74
N ALA A 67 13.94 -55.00 -17.56
CA ALA A 67 13.50 -53.61 -17.46
C ALA A 67 14.33 -52.81 -16.46
N TYR A 68 14.58 -51.54 -16.78
CA TYR A 68 15.32 -50.57 -15.98
C TYR A 68 14.48 -49.32 -15.76
N VAL A 69 14.66 -48.67 -14.62
CA VAL A 69 13.88 -47.50 -14.20
C VAL A 69 14.83 -46.49 -13.54
N ILE A 70 14.68 -45.20 -13.84
CA ILE A 70 15.49 -44.12 -13.26
C ILE A 70 14.76 -43.57 -12.04
N GLN A 71 15.30 -43.80 -10.84
CA GLN A 71 14.75 -43.20 -9.62
C GLN A 71 15.54 -41.95 -9.25
N LEU A 72 14.87 -40.80 -9.24
CA LEU A 72 15.43 -39.51 -8.82
C LEU A 72 15.17 -39.31 -7.32
N PHE A 73 16.20 -38.89 -6.58
CA PHE A 73 16.15 -38.42 -5.17
C PHE A 73 15.74 -39.44 -4.08
N GLY A 74 15.64 -40.73 -4.38
CA GLY A 74 15.46 -41.78 -3.35
C GLY A 74 14.15 -41.66 -2.55
N LYS A 75 14.20 -41.80 -1.21
CA LYS A 75 13.06 -41.60 -0.28
C LYS A 75 12.94 -40.14 0.22
N VAL A 76 13.73 -39.22 -0.32
CA VAL A 76 13.76 -37.82 0.13
C VAL A 76 12.81 -37.03 -0.77
N GLU A 77 11.96 -36.19 -0.19
CA GLU A 77 11.08 -35.29 -0.95
C GLU A 77 11.92 -34.19 -1.65
N PRO A 78 11.58 -33.81 -2.91
CA PRO A 78 10.51 -34.37 -3.73
C PRO A 78 10.91 -35.69 -4.41
N THR A 79 10.16 -36.78 -4.18
CA THR A 79 10.40 -38.07 -4.85
C THR A 79 9.75 -38.06 -6.24
N LEU A 80 10.52 -37.84 -7.30
CA LEU A 80 9.98 -37.97 -8.66
C LEU A 80 9.84 -39.44 -9.01
N LEU A 81 8.59 -39.88 -9.20
CA LEU A 81 8.26 -41.23 -9.65
C LEU A 81 8.53 -41.33 -11.16
N PRO A 82 9.24 -42.38 -11.61
CA PRO A 82 9.45 -42.63 -13.02
C PRO A 82 8.28 -43.41 -13.64
N PRO A 83 7.57 -42.84 -14.62
CA PRO A 83 6.61 -43.57 -15.45
C PRO A 83 7.27 -44.38 -16.58
N THR A 84 8.44 -43.98 -17.08
CA THR A 84 9.06 -44.62 -18.24
C THR A 84 9.93 -45.82 -17.84
N ILE A 85 9.68 -46.98 -18.48
CA ILE A 85 10.43 -48.22 -18.29
C ILE A 85 11.37 -48.41 -19.49
N PHE A 86 12.65 -48.60 -19.23
CA PHE A 86 13.69 -48.77 -20.26
C PHE A 86 14.02 -50.24 -20.47
N ALA A 87 14.15 -50.67 -21.73
CA ALA A 87 14.53 -52.04 -22.06
C ALA A 87 16.01 -52.33 -21.81
N GLN A 88 16.88 -51.31 -21.95
CA GLN A 88 18.33 -51.43 -21.78
C GLN A 88 18.88 -50.40 -20.79
N LYS A 89 19.87 -50.81 -19.98
CA LYS A 89 20.53 -49.94 -19.00
C LYS A 89 21.21 -48.72 -19.63
N ASN A 90 21.75 -48.89 -20.83
CA ASN A 90 22.46 -47.82 -21.56
C ASN A 90 21.52 -46.71 -22.00
N GLU A 91 20.27 -47.04 -22.33
CA GLU A 91 19.22 -46.08 -22.69
C GLU A 91 18.84 -45.21 -21.48
N ALA A 92 18.61 -45.83 -20.32
CA ALA A 92 18.36 -45.12 -19.07
C ALA A 92 19.54 -44.20 -18.67
N ARG A 93 20.78 -44.58 -18.99
CA ARG A 93 21.95 -43.74 -18.70
C ARG A 93 22.03 -42.51 -19.61
N ARG A 94 21.70 -42.64 -20.89
CA ARG A 94 21.67 -41.49 -21.81
C ARG A 94 20.65 -40.44 -21.39
N VAL A 95 19.43 -40.87 -21.05
CA VAL A 95 18.38 -39.97 -20.57
C VAL A 95 18.81 -39.26 -19.27
N LEU A 96 19.52 -39.96 -18.38
CA LEU A 96 20.05 -39.36 -17.17
C LEU A 96 21.11 -38.29 -17.47
N ASP A 97 22.03 -38.55 -18.41
CA ASP A 97 23.08 -37.60 -18.78
C ASP A 97 22.48 -36.33 -19.42
N GLU A 98 21.49 -36.50 -20.30
CA GLU A 98 20.73 -35.41 -20.93
C GLU A 98 19.98 -34.56 -19.89
N LEU A 99 19.39 -35.21 -18.89
CA LEU A 99 18.65 -34.53 -17.82
C LEU A 99 19.57 -33.62 -16.98
N HIS A 100 20.82 -34.01 -16.74
CA HIS A 100 21.81 -33.15 -16.08
C HIS A 100 22.29 -31.99 -16.95
N GLU A 101 22.42 -32.22 -18.26
CA GLU A 101 22.84 -31.18 -19.22
C GLU A 101 21.78 -30.09 -19.31
N LEU A 102 20.52 -30.48 -19.50
CA LEU A 102 19.39 -29.56 -19.60
C LEU A 102 19.13 -28.80 -18.29
N ALA A 103 19.39 -29.41 -17.13
CA ALA A 103 19.28 -28.74 -15.83
C ALA A 103 20.23 -27.54 -15.64
N GLN A 104 21.26 -27.38 -16.50
CA GLN A 104 22.18 -26.23 -16.45
C GLN A 104 21.60 -24.93 -17.02
N ALA A 105 20.44 -24.99 -17.69
CA ALA A 105 19.73 -23.81 -18.17
C ALA A 105 19.20 -22.97 -16.99
N ALA A 106 19.12 -21.64 -17.16
CA ALA A 106 18.55 -20.74 -16.16
C ALA A 106 17.01 -20.68 -16.21
N THR A 107 16.43 -21.14 -17.32
CA THR A 107 15.00 -21.04 -17.64
C THR A 107 14.47 -22.35 -18.18
N PHE A 108 13.26 -22.73 -17.77
CA PHE A 108 12.59 -23.97 -18.19
C PHE A 108 11.15 -23.66 -18.60
N PRO A 109 10.67 -24.16 -19.76
CA PRO A 109 9.27 -24.02 -20.14
C PRO A 109 8.36 -24.70 -19.11
N LEU A 110 7.30 -24.01 -18.70
CA LEU A 110 6.30 -24.47 -17.75
C LEU A 110 4.90 -24.38 -18.35
N VAL A 111 4.21 -25.50 -18.47
CA VAL A 111 2.84 -25.57 -19.01
C VAL A 111 1.86 -25.82 -17.87
N PHE A 112 0.71 -25.14 -17.87
CA PHE A 112 -0.37 -25.37 -16.91
C PHE A 112 -1.51 -26.11 -17.59
N ARG A 113 -1.94 -27.22 -16.99
CA ARG A 113 -3.04 -28.04 -17.47
C ARG A 113 -4.11 -28.20 -16.39
N GLU A 114 -5.35 -28.06 -16.82
CA GLU A 114 -6.54 -28.26 -16.00
C GLU A 114 -7.34 -29.45 -16.50
N LEU A 115 -7.97 -30.17 -15.57
CA LEU A 115 -8.83 -31.31 -15.89
C LEU A 115 -10.20 -30.81 -16.40
N VAL A 116 -10.60 -31.19 -17.62
CA VAL A 116 -11.88 -30.77 -18.22
C VAL A 116 -13.02 -31.67 -17.73
N ASN A 117 -13.99 -31.07 -17.03
CA ASN A 117 -15.26 -31.68 -16.58
C ASN A 117 -15.14 -32.99 -15.76
N PRO A 118 -15.01 -32.91 -14.43
CA PRO A 118 -15.45 -34.00 -13.58
C PRO A 118 -16.99 -34.02 -13.61
N SER A 119 -17.60 -34.91 -14.38
CA SER A 119 -19.02 -35.27 -14.18
C SER A 119 -19.24 -35.58 -12.70
N GLU A 120 -20.41 -35.25 -12.13
CA GLU A 120 -20.78 -35.54 -10.74
C GLU A 120 -20.36 -36.97 -10.35
N GLY A 121 -19.29 -37.09 -9.54
CA GLY A 121 -18.69 -38.37 -9.14
C GLY A 121 -17.22 -38.62 -9.55
N ALA A 122 -16.48 -37.65 -10.10
CA ALA A 122 -15.06 -37.87 -10.38
C ALA A 122 -14.22 -38.01 -9.10
N PRO A 123 -13.22 -38.92 -9.09
CA PRO A 123 -12.32 -39.13 -7.95
C PRO A 123 -11.48 -37.89 -7.64
N ALA A 124 -11.07 -37.72 -6.37
CA ALA A 124 -10.11 -36.68 -6.00
C ALA A 124 -8.79 -36.89 -6.77
N LEU A 125 -8.03 -35.81 -7.05
CA LEU A 125 -6.74 -35.91 -7.76
C LEU A 125 -5.79 -36.97 -7.17
N THR A 126 -5.82 -37.13 -5.85
CA THR A 126 -5.02 -38.10 -5.08
C THR A 126 -5.38 -39.56 -5.36
N GLU A 127 -6.51 -39.82 -6.01
CA GLU A 127 -7.00 -41.16 -6.39
C GLU A 127 -6.70 -41.50 -7.86
N LEU A 128 -6.06 -40.60 -8.62
CA LEU A 128 -5.67 -40.83 -10.01
C LEU A 128 -4.48 -41.79 -10.10
N ASP A 129 -4.63 -42.84 -10.91
CA ASP A 129 -3.51 -43.70 -11.28
C ASP A 129 -2.60 -42.99 -12.30
N LEU A 130 -1.43 -42.54 -11.84
CA LEU A 130 -0.43 -41.84 -12.65
C LEU A 130 0.49 -42.79 -13.43
N THR A 131 0.27 -44.11 -13.36
CA THR A 131 1.13 -45.10 -14.02
C THR A 131 0.76 -45.36 -15.48
N ASP A 132 -0.42 -44.92 -15.96
CA ASP A 132 -0.87 -45.08 -17.34
C ASP A 132 -1.56 -43.79 -17.88
N PRO A 133 -0.80 -42.88 -18.52
CA PRO A 133 -1.18 -41.48 -18.63
C PRO A 133 -2.15 -41.01 -19.74
N PRO A 134 -2.76 -41.83 -20.64
CA PRO A 134 -3.66 -41.26 -21.66
C PRO A 134 -5.14 -41.14 -21.24
N PHE A 135 -5.53 -41.48 -20.01
CA PHE A 135 -6.96 -41.63 -19.66
C PHE A 135 -7.72 -40.35 -19.27
N TYR A 136 -7.04 -39.24 -19.01
CA TYR A 136 -7.69 -38.00 -18.54
C TYR A 136 -7.57 -36.86 -19.55
N ASN A 137 -8.68 -36.16 -19.78
CA ASN A 137 -8.74 -35.05 -20.72
C ASN A 137 -8.22 -33.76 -20.06
N TRP A 138 -6.93 -33.52 -20.24
CA TRP A 138 -6.25 -32.32 -19.76
C TRP A 138 -6.29 -31.21 -20.81
N GLN A 139 -6.79 -30.04 -20.44
CA GLN A 139 -6.74 -28.84 -21.27
C GLN A 139 -5.60 -27.95 -20.82
N GLU A 140 -4.78 -27.53 -21.76
CA GLU A 140 -3.77 -26.49 -21.53
C GLU A 140 -4.48 -25.15 -21.31
N VAL A 141 -4.23 -24.54 -20.15
CA VAL A 141 -4.88 -23.29 -19.74
C VAL A 141 -3.92 -22.11 -19.77
N ASN A 142 -2.62 -22.35 -19.57
CA ASN A 142 -1.60 -21.30 -19.54
C ASN A 142 -0.20 -21.87 -19.79
N THR A 143 0.74 -21.01 -20.18
CA THR A 143 2.17 -21.32 -20.30
C THR A 143 2.99 -20.22 -19.63
N SER A 144 4.13 -20.59 -19.06
CA SER A 144 5.06 -19.72 -18.34
C SER A 144 6.48 -20.29 -18.43
N THR A 145 7.42 -19.65 -17.75
CA THR A 145 8.82 -20.06 -17.67
C THR A 145 9.24 -20.12 -16.22
N LEU A 146 9.71 -21.28 -15.77
CA LEU A 146 10.34 -21.46 -14.46
C LEU A 146 11.78 -20.93 -14.53
N ARG A 147 12.15 -20.00 -13.65
CA ARG A 147 13.50 -19.43 -13.55
C ARG A 147 14.22 -20.02 -12.33
N VAL A 148 15.45 -20.49 -12.52
CA VAL A 148 16.29 -21.01 -11.44
C VAL A 148 17.69 -20.44 -11.62
N ASP A 149 18.09 -19.46 -10.81
CA ASP A 149 19.37 -18.77 -10.96
C ASP A 149 20.57 -19.71 -10.73
N ARG A 150 21.68 -19.48 -11.45
CA ARG A 150 22.95 -20.17 -11.18
C ARG A 150 23.54 -19.60 -9.89
N HIS A 151 24.10 -20.46 -9.03
CA HIS A 151 24.77 -20.05 -7.79
C HIS A 151 25.80 -18.95 -8.09
N GLU A 152 25.49 -17.71 -7.70
CA GLU A 152 26.49 -16.67 -7.59
C GLU A 152 26.99 -16.57 -6.15
N VAL A 153 28.31 -16.39 -6.09
CA VAL A 153 29.10 -16.04 -4.91
C VAL A 153 28.50 -14.80 -4.27
N LYS A 154 28.30 -14.85 -2.94
CA LYS A 154 27.90 -13.69 -2.13
C LYS A 154 28.90 -12.54 -2.32
N LEU A 155 28.52 -11.53 -3.10
CA LEU A 155 28.96 -10.14 -2.91
C LEU A 155 27.73 -9.28 -2.53
N PRO A 156 27.91 -8.20 -1.75
CA PRO A 156 26.81 -7.38 -1.28
C PRO A 156 26.17 -6.62 -2.44
N ALA A 157 24.85 -6.44 -2.32
CA ALA A 157 23.97 -5.82 -3.29
C ALA A 157 24.54 -4.54 -3.91
N VAL A 158 24.84 -4.62 -5.21
CA VAL A 158 24.92 -3.47 -6.13
C VAL A 158 24.14 -3.89 -7.37
N LEU A 159 23.05 -3.16 -7.61
CA LEU A 159 22.16 -3.07 -8.78
C LEU A 159 22.28 -4.13 -9.90
N GLY A 160 21.16 -4.79 -10.21
CA GLY A 160 21.06 -5.49 -11.51
C GLY A 160 20.01 -6.58 -11.67
N ALA A 161 19.23 -6.94 -10.66
CA ALA A 161 17.96 -7.68 -10.78
C ALA A 161 17.21 -7.45 -9.48
N SER A 162 15.92 -7.12 -9.56
CA SER A 162 15.12 -6.79 -8.37
C SER A 162 14.96 -8.02 -7.48
N MET A 163 15.93 -8.27 -6.60
CA MET A 163 15.72 -9.10 -5.41
C MET A 163 14.68 -8.36 -4.58
N GLY A 164 13.46 -8.89 -4.55
CA GLY A 164 12.36 -8.31 -3.81
C GLY A 164 12.58 -8.34 -2.29
N VAL A 165 11.48 -8.24 -1.55
CA VAL A 165 11.48 -8.24 -0.09
C VAL A 165 11.89 -9.59 0.49
N SER A 166 11.62 -10.71 -0.21
CA SER A 166 12.01 -12.03 0.27
C SER A 166 13.55 -12.15 0.24
N PRO A 167 14.20 -12.35 1.41
CA PRO A 167 15.61 -12.71 1.44
C PRO A 167 15.76 -14.09 0.81
N SER A 168 16.94 -14.31 0.22
CA SER A 168 17.35 -15.59 -0.36
C SER A 168 16.92 -16.76 0.54
N VAL A 169 16.25 -17.77 -0.06
CA VAL A 169 15.75 -18.98 0.59
C VAL A 169 16.91 -19.85 1.07
N GLY A 170 17.56 -19.46 2.15
CA GLY A 170 18.45 -20.31 2.92
C GLY A 170 17.66 -21.07 3.98
N SER A 171 18.12 -22.29 4.29
CA SER A 171 17.55 -23.17 5.31
C SER A 171 17.84 -22.72 6.74
N ASN A 172 18.61 -21.64 6.92
CA ASN A 172 18.98 -21.15 8.24
C ASN A 172 17.81 -20.33 8.83
N PRO A 173 17.29 -20.70 10.02
CA PRO A 173 16.19 -19.98 10.68
C PRO A 173 16.58 -18.57 11.13
N CYS A 174 17.88 -18.27 11.22
CA CYS A 174 18.42 -17.02 11.72
C CYS A 174 18.82 -16.01 10.63
N GLU A 175 18.61 -16.34 9.36
CA GLU A 175 18.78 -15.36 8.29
C GLU A 175 17.79 -14.20 8.43
N PRO A 176 18.13 -13.01 7.91
CA PRO A 176 17.20 -11.89 7.80
C PRO A 176 15.83 -12.34 7.25
N LEU A 177 14.76 -11.77 7.78
CA LEU A 177 13.38 -12.02 7.33
C LEU A 177 13.01 -11.20 6.10
N PHE A 178 13.58 -10.01 5.96
CA PHE A 178 13.28 -9.08 4.87
C PHE A 178 14.54 -8.42 4.33
N ASN A 179 14.57 -8.18 3.03
CA ASN A 179 15.46 -7.16 2.46
C ASN A 179 14.82 -5.79 2.68
N VAL A 180 15.11 -5.19 3.83
CA VAL A 180 14.45 -3.96 4.30
C VAL A 180 14.63 -2.83 3.29
N LEU A 181 13.60 -1.98 3.15
CA LEU A 181 13.52 -0.85 2.21
C LEU A 181 13.36 -1.21 0.73
N GLN A 182 13.44 -2.49 0.36
CA GLN A 182 13.18 -2.92 -1.00
C GLN A 182 11.67 -3.01 -1.28
N PRO A 183 11.23 -2.70 -2.50
CA PRO A 183 9.85 -2.96 -2.91
C PRO A 183 9.60 -4.45 -3.05
N GLN A 184 8.34 -4.86 -2.88
CA GLN A 184 7.93 -6.23 -3.19
C GLN A 184 7.83 -6.39 -4.71
N VAL A 185 8.36 -7.50 -5.22
CA VAL A 185 8.34 -7.83 -6.65
C VAL A 185 7.41 -9.01 -6.92
N ALA A 186 7.22 -9.38 -8.19
CA ALA A 186 6.29 -10.43 -8.57
C ALA A 186 6.49 -11.76 -7.81
N ALA A 187 7.74 -12.13 -7.52
CA ALA A 187 8.10 -13.33 -6.75
C ALA A 187 7.68 -13.27 -5.27
N ASP A 188 7.46 -12.08 -4.71
CA ASP A 188 7.06 -11.88 -3.31
C ASP A 188 5.54 -11.96 -3.11
N LEU A 189 4.77 -12.46 -4.08
CA LEU A 189 3.31 -12.51 -4.00
C LEU A 189 2.77 -13.10 -2.68
N PRO A 190 3.36 -14.16 -2.08
CA PRO A 190 2.92 -14.66 -0.78
C PRO A 190 3.01 -13.63 0.36
N PHE A 191 3.98 -12.70 0.28
CA PHE A 191 4.17 -11.63 1.25
C PHE A 191 3.36 -10.36 0.91
N PHE A 192 2.69 -10.33 -0.25
CA PHE A 192 1.89 -9.19 -0.70
C PHE A 192 0.46 -9.30 -0.16
N LEU A 193 0.24 -8.71 1.02
CA LEU A 193 -0.99 -8.87 1.79
C LEU A 193 -1.77 -7.55 1.92
N GLY A 194 -3.09 -7.64 2.10
CA GLY A 194 -3.95 -6.50 2.43
C GLY A 194 -4.27 -5.51 1.31
N ARG A 195 -3.70 -5.69 0.10
CA ARG A 195 -3.80 -4.75 -1.03
C ARG A 195 -4.58 -5.26 -2.25
N LYS A 196 -5.41 -6.28 -2.06
CA LYS A 196 -6.07 -6.99 -3.17
C LYS A 196 -7.06 -6.09 -3.94
N GLN A 197 -7.84 -5.29 -3.22
CA GLN A 197 -8.82 -4.41 -3.86
C GLN A 197 -8.11 -3.32 -4.67
N GLU A 198 -7.03 -2.75 -4.14
CA GLU A 198 -6.27 -1.72 -4.83
C GLU A 198 -5.63 -2.22 -6.12
N VAL A 199 -5.22 -3.50 -6.18
CA VAL A 199 -4.74 -4.12 -7.43
C VAL A 199 -5.84 -4.19 -8.47
N GLU A 200 -7.05 -4.62 -8.10
CA GLU A 200 -8.17 -4.70 -9.04
C GLU A 200 -8.62 -3.31 -9.51
N ASP A 201 -8.67 -2.32 -8.62
CA ASP A 201 -9.02 -0.94 -8.95
C ASP A 201 -7.99 -0.32 -9.89
N LEU A 202 -6.69 -0.51 -9.60
CA LEU A 202 -5.59 -0.06 -10.45
C LEU A 202 -5.65 -0.72 -11.83
N TYR A 203 -5.90 -2.04 -11.88
CA TYR A 203 -6.05 -2.75 -13.14
C TYR A 203 -7.27 -2.26 -13.94
N ALA A 204 -8.42 -2.04 -13.30
CA ALA A 204 -9.61 -1.52 -13.96
C ALA A 204 -9.38 -0.12 -14.55
N LEU A 205 -8.70 0.75 -13.81
CA LEU A 205 -8.35 2.10 -14.26
C LEU A 205 -7.37 2.09 -15.43
N THR A 206 -6.31 1.27 -15.37
CA THR A 206 -5.34 1.15 -16.46
C THR A 206 -5.94 0.51 -17.71
N ARG A 207 -6.91 -0.40 -17.56
CA ARG A 207 -7.62 -0.99 -18.71
C ARG A 207 -8.39 0.07 -19.51
N ASN A 208 -9.09 0.96 -18.81
CA ASN A 208 -10.01 1.94 -19.38
C ASN A 208 -9.31 3.25 -19.80
N ASN A 209 -8.09 3.50 -19.32
CA ASN A 209 -7.39 4.76 -19.52
C ASN A 209 -5.96 4.54 -20.01
N ARG A 210 -5.52 5.30 -21.02
CA ARG A 210 -4.14 5.27 -21.52
C ARG A 210 -3.11 5.92 -20.59
N LEU A 211 -3.56 6.85 -19.75
CA LEU A 211 -2.72 7.56 -18.79
C LEU A 211 -3.37 7.46 -17.41
N LEU A 212 -2.60 7.01 -16.42
CA LEU A 212 -3.01 6.92 -15.03
C LEU A 212 -1.97 7.52 -14.10
N LEU A 213 -2.41 8.38 -13.19
CA LEU A 213 -1.58 8.94 -12.14
C LEU A 213 -1.72 8.14 -10.83
N LEU A 214 -0.65 7.49 -10.39
CA LEU A 214 -0.55 6.82 -9.11
C LEU A 214 0.17 7.72 -8.11
N TYR A 215 -0.48 8.13 -7.02
CA TYR A 215 0.15 8.99 -6.01
C TYR A 215 -0.19 8.56 -4.59
N GLY A 216 0.58 9.07 -3.63
CA GLY A 216 0.34 8.87 -2.20
C GLY A 216 1.60 9.11 -1.38
N LEU A 217 1.47 8.96 -0.06
CA LEU A 217 2.55 9.13 0.91
C LEU A 217 3.82 8.32 0.55
N PRO A 218 5.01 8.78 0.96
CA PRO A 218 6.23 7.99 0.83
C PRO A 218 6.06 6.64 1.54
N ARG A 219 6.58 5.57 0.93
CA ARG A 219 6.62 4.21 1.51
C ARG A 219 5.27 3.56 1.83
N VAL A 220 4.17 4.11 1.31
CA VAL A 220 2.82 3.51 1.39
C VAL A 220 2.67 2.19 0.60
N GLY A 221 3.68 1.84 -0.21
CA GLY A 221 3.72 0.62 -1.02
C GLY A 221 3.39 0.81 -2.51
N LYS A 222 3.51 2.02 -3.07
CA LYS A 222 3.24 2.29 -4.50
C LYS A 222 4.04 1.37 -5.44
N THR A 223 5.36 1.30 -5.26
CA THR A 223 6.21 0.42 -6.07
C THR A 223 5.85 -1.05 -5.87
N SER A 224 5.58 -1.50 -4.63
CA SER A 224 5.13 -2.87 -4.35
C SER A 224 3.80 -3.19 -5.02
N LEU A 225 2.86 -2.24 -5.01
CA LEU A 225 1.55 -2.37 -5.69
C LEU A 225 1.73 -2.54 -7.20
N LEU A 226 2.71 -1.89 -7.80
CA LEU A 226 3.04 -2.00 -9.23
C LEU A 226 3.82 -3.29 -9.55
N GLN A 227 4.97 -3.49 -8.90
CA GLN A 227 5.93 -4.56 -9.21
C GLN A 227 5.53 -5.93 -8.70
N CYS A 228 4.69 -6.01 -7.66
CA CYS A 228 4.14 -7.28 -7.18
C CYS A 228 2.67 -7.42 -7.57
N GLY A 229 1.82 -6.49 -7.12
CA GLY A 229 0.37 -6.58 -7.30
C GLY A 229 -0.06 -6.56 -8.76
N LEU A 230 0.19 -5.44 -9.45
CA LEU A 230 -0.17 -5.25 -10.85
C LEU A 230 0.60 -6.21 -11.75
N ALA A 231 1.89 -6.43 -11.50
CA ALA A 231 2.69 -7.39 -12.28
C ALA A 231 2.08 -8.80 -12.28
N ASN A 232 1.71 -9.35 -11.11
CA ASN A 232 1.05 -10.66 -11.02
C ASN A 232 -0.34 -10.65 -11.63
N ARG A 233 -1.08 -9.55 -11.47
CA ARG A 233 -2.41 -9.38 -12.06
C ARG A 233 -2.39 -9.34 -13.59
N LEU A 234 -1.36 -8.72 -14.15
CA LEU A 234 -1.09 -8.66 -15.57
C LEU A 234 -0.56 -9.99 -16.08
N ALA A 235 0.26 -10.73 -15.33
CA ALA A 235 0.73 -12.07 -15.74
C ALA A 235 -0.43 -13.08 -15.94
N ALA A 236 -1.55 -12.88 -15.25
CA ALA A 236 -2.76 -13.70 -15.42
C ALA A 236 -3.59 -13.37 -16.69
N ILE A 237 -3.24 -12.30 -17.42
CA ILE A 237 -3.93 -11.79 -18.62
C ILE A 237 -2.87 -11.44 -19.68
N PRO A 238 -3.18 -11.20 -20.96
CA PRO A 238 -2.19 -10.61 -21.87
C PRO A 238 -1.84 -9.16 -21.47
N GLY A 239 -0.67 -8.96 -20.84
CA GLY A 239 -0.04 -7.65 -20.64
C GLY A 239 1.42 -7.77 -20.20
N GLU A 240 2.27 -6.84 -20.63
CA GLU A 240 3.69 -6.75 -20.23
C GLU A 240 3.93 -5.47 -19.44
N LEU A 241 4.58 -5.57 -18.27
CA LEU A 241 4.80 -4.45 -17.37
C LEU A 241 6.27 -4.04 -17.36
N ILE A 242 6.54 -2.79 -17.74
CA ILE A 242 7.88 -2.20 -17.72
C ILE A 242 7.88 -1.11 -16.66
N VAL A 243 8.69 -1.29 -15.62
CA VAL A 243 8.87 -0.28 -14.58
C VAL A 243 10.21 0.38 -14.74
N HIS A 244 10.18 1.69 -14.99
CA HIS A 244 11.36 2.49 -15.28
C HIS A 244 11.50 3.64 -14.28
N ARG A 245 12.76 3.94 -13.92
CA ARG A 245 13.17 5.02 -13.01
C ARG A 245 14.28 5.82 -13.67
N ARG A 246 14.39 7.10 -13.31
CA ARG A 246 15.36 8.03 -13.90
C ARG A 246 16.79 7.57 -13.61
N GLY A 247 17.53 7.23 -14.66
CA GLY A 247 18.97 6.96 -14.58
C GLY A 247 19.82 8.24 -14.52
N ALA A 248 21.14 8.06 -14.37
CA ALA A 248 22.09 9.17 -14.28
C ALA A 248 22.09 10.08 -15.54
N GLU A 249 21.86 9.49 -16.72
CA GLU A 249 21.81 10.20 -18.01
C GLU A 249 20.48 10.92 -18.29
N GLY A 250 19.50 10.80 -17.39
CA GLY A 250 18.16 11.37 -17.51
C GLY A 250 17.08 10.35 -17.82
N MET A 251 15.82 10.78 -17.80
CA MET A 251 14.65 9.89 -17.87
C MET A 251 14.52 9.15 -19.21
N LEU A 252 14.50 9.88 -20.35
CA LEU A 252 14.31 9.26 -21.67
C LEU A 252 15.52 8.43 -22.16
N PRO A 253 16.79 8.87 -21.98
CA PRO A 253 17.94 8.06 -22.38
C PRO A 253 18.01 6.72 -21.63
N SER A 254 17.78 6.75 -20.31
CA SER A 254 17.77 5.52 -19.50
C SER A 254 16.58 4.62 -19.79
N LEU A 255 15.43 5.17 -20.24
CA LEU A 255 14.32 4.36 -20.75
C LEU A 255 14.75 3.59 -22.00
N GLY A 256 15.47 4.23 -22.93
CA GLY A 256 15.97 3.55 -24.13
C GLY A 256 16.88 2.37 -23.81
N GLN A 257 17.75 2.50 -22.80
CA GLN A 257 18.57 1.38 -22.30
C GLN A 257 17.71 0.27 -21.68
N THR A 258 16.70 0.64 -20.90
CA THR A 258 15.76 -0.32 -20.29
C THR A 258 15.02 -1.13 -21.36
N LEU A 259 14.49 -0.48 -22.40
CA LEU A 259 13.75 -1.14 -23.48
C LEU A 259 14.64 -2.11 -24.28
N ARG A 260 15.90 -1.73 -24.54
CA ARG A 260 16.86 -2.64 -25.22
C ARG A 260 17.14 -3.87 -24.36
N SER A 261 17.39 -3.68 -23.06
CA SER A 261 17.60 -4.80 -22.15
C SER A 261 16.39 -5.75 -22.09
N GLU A 262 15.16 -5.23 -22.14
CA GLU A 262 13.96 -6.08 -22.20
C GLU A 262 13.84 -6.83 -23.52
N LEU A 263 14.15 -6.20 -24.66
CA LEU A 263 14.18 -6.87 -25.97
C LEU A 263 15.23 -8.00 -26.02
N GLU A 264 16.42 -7.77 -25.47
CA GLU A 264 17.48 -8.78 -25.35
C GLU A 264 17.03 -9.96 -24.48
N LYS A 265 16.37 -9.71 -23.34
CA LYS A 265 15.79 -10.75 -22.47
C LYS A 265 14.73 -11.60 -23.18
N LEU A 266 14.00 -11.01 -24.12
CA LEU A 266 13.02 -11.70 -24.96
C LEU A 266 13.67 -12.47 -26.14
N GLY A 267 15.01 -12.51 -26.19
CA GLY A 267 15.78 -13.22 -27.20
C GLY A 267 15.68 -12.61 -28.59
N ASP A 268 15.48 -11.28 -28.69
CA ASP A 268 15.54 -10.59 -29.98
C ASP A 268 16.99 -10.50 -30.45
N THR A 269 17.29 -11.08 -31.61
CA THR A 269 18.65 -11.16 -32.18
C THR A 269 19.04 -9.90 -32.94
N GLU A 270 18.08 -9.02 -33.25
CA GLU A 270 18.30 -7.76 -33.98
C GLU A 270 17.66 -6.59 -33.21
N VAL A 271 18.24 -6.23 -32.07
CA VAL A 271 17.81 -5.05 -31.31
C VAL A 271 18.20 -3.79 -32.08
N PRO A 272 17.26 -2.89 -32.41
CA PRO A 272 17.59 -1.67 -33.14
C PRO A 272 18.62 -0.79 -32.40
N GLU A 273 19.70 -0.40 -33.08
CA GLU A 273 20.70 0.55 -32.56
C GLU A 273 20.19 2.01 -32.53
N THR A 274 18.93 2.25 -32.87
CA THR A 274 18.32 3.59 -32.87
C THR A 274 18.12 4.15 -31.47
N ALA A 275 18.30 5.46 -31.31
CA ALA A 275 17.92 6.19 -30.09
C ALA A 275 16.41 6.51 -30.02
N ASP A 276 15.66 6.20 -31.08
CA ASP A 276 14.22 6.46 -31.15
C ASP A 276 13.44 5.47 -30.27
N LEU A 277 12.86 6.01 -29.19
CA LEU A 277 12.04 5.26 -28.24
C LEU A 277 10.78 4.69 -28.87
N GLN A 278 10.22 5.33 -29.91
CA GLN A 278 9.02 4.82 -30.58
C GLN A 278 9.34 3.53 -31.30
N VAL A 279 10.45 3.48 -32.04
CA VAL A 279 10.89 2.26 -32.74
C VAL A 279 11.14 1.12 -31.75
N LEU A 280 11.77 1.41 -30.60
CA LEU A 280 12.01 0.42 -29.56
C LEU A 280 10.70 -0.10 -28.93
N LEU A 281 9.74 0.80 -28.66
CA LEU A 281 8.43 0.42 -28.13
C LEU A 281 7.59 -0.37 -29.13
N THR A 282 7.60 0.01 -30.42
CA THR A 282 6.95 -0.74 -31.49
C THR A 282 7.53 -2.14 -31.59
N ARG A 283 8.86 -2.26 -31.62
CA ARG A 283 9.53 -3.56 -31.67
C ARG A 283 9.19 -4.42 -30.46
N LEU A 284 9.15 -3.82 -29.27
CA LEU A 284 8.77 -4.52 -28.05
C LEU A 284 7.32 -5.00 -28.11
N TYR A 285 6.42 -4.16 -28.57
CA TYR A 285 5.02 -4.53 -28.77
C TYR A 285 4.87 -5.67 -29.79
N GLU A 286 5.57 -5.62 -30.92
CA GLU A 286 5.59 -6.70 -31.92
C GLU A 286 6.13 -8.03 -31.33
N ARG A 287 7.16 -7.94 -30.49
CA ARG A 287 7.79 -9.13 -29.89
C ARG A 287 6.92 -9.77 -28.82
N VAL A 288 6.30 -8.94 -27.98
CA VAL A 288 5.46 -9.38 -26.85
C VAL A 288 4.07 -9.79 -27.34
N ASN A 289 3.54 -9.12 -28.36
CA ASN A 289 2.18 -9.25 -28.90
C ASN A 289 1.09 -9.12 -27.81
N LYS A 290 1.32 -8.25 -26.82
CA LYS A 290 0.39 -7.91 -25.74
C LYS A 290 0.49 -6.41 -25.45
N PRO A 291 -0.55 -5.79 -24.85
CA PRO A 291 -0.46 -4.39 -24.44
C PRO A 291 0.70 -4.16 -23.47
N VAL A 292 1.46 -3.09 -23.72
CA VAL A 292 2.61 -2.70 -22.90
C VAL A 292 2.15 -1.68 -21.86
N PHE A 293 2.45 -1.94 -20.59
CA PHE A 293 2.21 -1.04 -19.48
C PHE A 293 3.54 -0.41 -19.08
N LEU A 294 3.72 0.86 -19.44
CA LEU A 294 4.93 1.63 -19.16
C LEU A 294 4.73 2.45 -17.88
N VAL A 295 5.47 2.08 -16.84
CA VAL A 295 5.41 2.73 -15.53
C VAL A 295 6.64 3.60 -15.35
N PHE A 296 6.42 4.88 -15.06
CA PHE A 296 7.45 5.80 -14.59
C PHE A 296 7.35 5.90 -13.07
N ASP A 297 8.21 5.15 -12.37
CA ASP A 297 8.27 5.15 -10.90
C ASP A 297 9.23 6.24 -10.40
N GLN A 298 8.94 6.79 -9.21
CA GLN A 298 9.70 7.90 -8.62
C GLN A 298 9.78 9.13 -9.54
N LEU A 299 8.65 9.53 -10.13
CA LEU A 299 8.58 10.69 -11.03
C LEU A 299 9.03 11.99 -10.34
N GLU A 300 8.97 12.05 -9.00
CA GLU A 300 9.49 13.18 -8.24
C GLU A 300 10.95 13.55 -8.56
N SER A 301 11.74 12.59 -9.05
CA SER A 301 13.13 12.80 -9.48
C SER A 301 13.28 13.85 -10.60
N LEU A 302 12.23 14.08 -11.42
CA LEU A 302 12.23 15.12 -12.45
C LEU A 302 12.13 16.54 -11.88
N PHE A 303 11.64 16.69 -10.65
CA PHE A 303 11.45 17.98 -9.97
C PHE A 303 12.60 18.30 -9.00
N HIS A 304 13.65 17.48 -8.97
CA HIS A 304 14.87 17.81 -8.22
C HIS A 304 15.58 19.01 -8.84
N GLY A 305 16.18 19.88 -8.01
CA GLY A 305 16.80 21.13 -8.45
C GLY A 305 17.98 20.97 -9.43
N SER A 306 18.56 19.78 -9.54
CA SER A 306 19.61 19.45 -10.52
C SER A 306 19.06 19.15 -11.93
N VAL A 307 17.74 18.98 -12.09
CA VAL A 307 17.10 18.65 -13.36
C VAL A 307 16.65 19.93 -14.06
N GLY A 308 17.09 20.11 -15.31
CA GLY A 308 16.72 21.26 -16.14
C GLY A 308 15.30 21.17 -16.72
N GLU A 309 14.72 22.32 -17.05
CA GLU A 309 13.38 22.41 -17.65
C GLU A 309 13.27 21.68 -18.99
N ARG A 310 14.36 21.65 -19.77
CA ARG A 310 14.44 20.92 -21.04
C ARG A 310 14.12 19.44 -20.87
N GLU A 311 14.70 18.76 -19.88
CA GLU A 311 14.47 17.33 -19.64
C GLU A 311 12.99 17.06 -19.26
N ARG A 312 12.40 17.92 -18.42
CA ARG A 312 10.98 17.82 -18.05
C ARG A 312 10.08 17.97 -19.26
N ASN A 313 10.31 19.01 -20.08
CA ASN A 313 9.50 19.28 -21.27
C ASN A 313 9.62 18.15 -22.30
N GLU A 314 10.83 17.60 -22.51
CA GLU A 314 11.06 16.44 -23.37
C GLU A 314 10.29 15.21 -22.89
N PHE A 315 10.30 14.94 -21.58
CA PHE A 315 9.56 13.84 -20.99
C PHE A 315 8.04 13.98 -21.19
N PHE A 316 7.45 15.13 -20.88
CA PHE A 316 6.01 15.32 -21.00
C PHE A 316 5.55 15.35 -22.47
N ALA A 317 6.35 15.90 -23.38
CA ALA A 317 6.11 15.81 -24.81
C ALA A 317 6.14 14.35 -25.30
N PHE A 318 7.06 13.54 -24.80
CA PHE A 318 7.13 12.11 -25.11
C PHE A 318 5.88 11.35 -24.62
N VAL A 319 5.45 11.59 -23.38
CA VAL A 319 4.22 10.99 -22.82
C VAL A 319 2.98 11.41 -23.63
N GLN A 320 2.92 12.68 -24.04
CA GLN A 320 1.83 13.19 -24.87
C GLN A 320 1.78 12.46 -26.22
N HIS A 321 2.94 12.30 -26.88
CA HIS A 321 3.04 11.58 -28.14
C HIS A 321 2.53 10.14 -28.02
N LEU A 322 2.97 9.41 -26.98
CA LEU A 322 2.51 8.05 -26.72
C LEU A 322 1.01 7.95 -26.42
N GLN A 323 0.40 8.98 -25.83
CA GLN A 323 -1.04 9.00 -25.58
C GLN A 323 -1.85 9.15 -26.88
N THR A 324 -1.35 9.96 -27.81
CA THR A 324 -2.00 10.27 -29.09
C THR A 324 -1.79 9.22 -30.17
N ASP A 325 -0.75 8.40 -30.05
CA ASP A 325 -0.43 7.37 -31.04
C ASP A 325 -1.32 6.13 -30.86
N ASP A 326 -2.31 5.96 -31.75
CA ASP A 326 -3.20 4.81 -31.75
C ASP A 326 -2.55 3.51 -32.25
N SER A 327 -1.39 3.60 -32.92
CA SER A 327 -0.70 2.43 -33.47
C SER A 327 -0.02 1.59 -32.38
N LEU A 328 0.23 2.19 -31.22
CA LEU A 328 0.86 1.55 -30.06
C LEU A 328 -0.13 1.45 -28.90
N PRO A 329 -0.63 0.26 -28.55
CA PRO A 329 -1.49 0.08 -27.38
C PRO A 329 -0.66 0.10 -26.08
N CYS A 330 -0.02 1.24 -25.83
CA CYS A 330 0.76 1.53 -24.64
C CYS A 330 -0.13 2.17 -23.58
N ARG A 331 0.00 1.72 -22.33
CA ARG A 331 -0.66 2.27 -21.15
C ARG A 331 0.39 2.84 -20.22
N ILE A 332 0.25 4.11 -19.87
CA ILE A 332 1.24 4.86 -19.11
C ILE A 332 0.75 5.01 -17.68
N ILE A 333 1.62 4.67 -16.73
CA ILE A 333 1.38 4.88 -15.30
C ILE A 333 2.46 5.80 -14.76
N LEU A 334 2.06 6.95 -14.23
CA LEU A 334 2.96 7.90 -13.59
C LEU A 334 2.87 7.71 -12.07
N SER A 335 3.95 7.27 -11.43
CA SER A 335 3.99 7.07 -9.97
C SER A 335 4.81 8.18 -9.30
N LEU A 336 4.18 8.92 -8.38
CA LEU A 336 4.82 10.01 -7.63
C LEU A 336 4.45 10.05 -6.15
N ARG A 337 5.25 10.77 -5.36
CA ARG A 337 4.87 11.20 -4.00
C ARG A 337 3.83 12.32 -4.06
N GLU A 338 2.86 12.30 -3.16
CA GLU A 338 1.78 13.30 -3.12
C GLU A 338 2.25 14.76 -2.96
N ALA A 339 3.38 14.98 -2.28
CA ALA A 339 3.98 16.32 -2.12
C ALA A 339 4.39 16.95 -3.47
N PHE A 340 4.61 16.13 -4.50
CA PHE A 340 5.00 16.57 -5.84
C PHE A 340 3.80 16.71 -6.79
N LEU A 341 2.57 16.59 -6.27
CA LEU A 341 1.36 16.75 -7.08
C LEU A 341 1.20 18.19 -7.60
N ALA A 342 1.57 19.19 -6.80
CA ALA A 342 1.53 20.60 -7.23
C ALA A 342 2.56 20.90 -8.34
N PRO A 343 3.87 20.57 -8.19
CA PRO A 343 4.84 20.67 -9.29
C PRO A 343 4.43 19.91 -10.56
N LEU A 344 3.74 18.78 -10.41
CA LEU A 344 3.23 18.02 -11.55
C LEU A 344 2.07 18.73 -12.26
N ALA A 345 1.19 19.39 -11.51
CA ALA A 345 0.02 20.10 -12.05
C ALA A 345 0.42 21.24 -13.00
N ASP A 346 1.59 21.84 -12.81
CA ASP A 346 2.14 22.86 -13.71
C ASP A 346 2.25 22.36 -15.16
N TYR A 347 2.33 21.05 -15.38
CA TYR A 347 2.45 20.41 -16.69
C TYR A 347 1.11 19.99 -17.33
N GLU A 348 -0.04 20.33 -16.73
CA GLU A 348 -1.36 20.07 -17.33
C GLU A 348 -1.55 20.72 -18.71
N HIS A 349 -0.88 21.85 -18.96
CA HIS A 349 -0.93 22.52 -20.27
C HIS A 349 -0.28 21.68 -21.38
N HIS A 350 0.68 20.80 -21.05
CA HIS A 350 1.28 19.83 -21.96
C HIS A 350 0.47 18.52 -22.01
N LEU A 351 -0.07 18.08 -20.87
CA LEU A 351 -0.87 16.87 -20.74
C LEU A 351 -2.23 17.17 -20.08
N PRO A 352 -3.27 17.55 -20.85
CA PRO A 352 -4.57 17.91 -20.28
C PRO A 352 -5.23 16.80 -19.45
N ALA A 353 -4.94 15.53 -19.75
CA ALA A 353 -5.47 14.38 -19.03
C ALA A 353 -4.66 13.98 -17.77
N LEU A 354 -3.60 14.72 -17.43
CA LEU A 354 -2.60 14.34 -16.41
C LEU A 354 -3.20 14.04 -15.04
N LEU A 355 -4.11 14.91 -14.56
CA LEU A 355 -4.77 14.73 -13.26
C LEU A 355 -6.18 14.12 -13.35
N THR A 356 -6.65 13.80 -14.56
CA THR A 356 -8.03 13.33 -14.80
C THR A 356 -8.24 11.94 -14.22
N HIS A 357 -7.34 11.01 -14.54
CA HIS A 357 -7.39 9.64 -14.05
C HIS A 357 -6.29 9.46 -13.03
N ARG A 358 -6.66 9.38 -11.75
CA ARG A 358 -5.72 9.27 -10.65
C ARG A 358 -6.17 8.27 -9.60
N TYR A 359 -5.21 7.57 -9.03
CA TYR A 359 -5.41 6.62 -7.94
C TYR A 359 -4.54 7.01 -6.75
N HIS A 360 -5.19 7.24 -5.60
CA HIS A 360 -4.52 7.62 -4.36
C HIS A 360 -4.29 6.38 -3.50
N VAL A 361 -3.03 5.96 -3.36
CA VAL A 361 -2.68 4.84 -2.48
C VAL A 361 -2.67 5.33 -1.03
N GLN A 362 -3.66 4.89 -0.27
CA GLN A 362 -3.80 5.18 1.17
C GLN A 362 -2.94 4.25 2.02
N PRO A 363 -2.51 4.65 3.23
CA PRO A 363 -2.02 3.74 4.25
C PRO A 363 -3.02 2.60 4.54
N LEU A 364 -2.52 1.45 4.98
CA LEU A 364 -3.38 0.38 5.46
C LEU A 364 -3.91 0.75 6.86
N SER A 365 -5.20 0.55 7.07
CA SER A 365 -5.82 0.77 8.38
C SER A 365 -5.24 -0.18 9.42
N LYS A 366 -5.37 0.16 10.72
CA LYS A 366 -4.98 -0.72 11.82
C LYS A 366 -5.56 -2.13 11.72
N SER A 367 -6.83 -2.26 11.33
CA SER A 367 -7.47 -3.58 11.20
C SER A 367 -6.88 -4.38 10.05
N ALA A 368 -6.66 -3.75 8.89
CA ALA A 368 -6.01 -4.40 7.76
C ALA A 368 -4.56 -4.79 8.09
N MET A 369 -3.84 -3.94 8.82
CA MET A 369 -2.48 -4.20 9.28
C MET A 369 -2.41 -5.33 10.31
N MET A 370 -3.45 -5.51 11.12
CA MET A 370 -3.57 -6.65 12.02
C MET A 370 -3.64 -7.96 11.24
N ASP A 371 -4.54 -8.02 10.26
CA ASP A 371 -4.72 -9.19 9.39
C ASP A 371 -3.45 -9.48 8.60
N VAL A 372 -2.80 -8.45 8.05
CA VAL A 372 -1.49 -8.56 7.38
C VAL A 372 -0.44 -9.13 8.32
N SER A 373 -0.37 -8.65 9.56
CA SER A 373 0.61 -9.11 10.54
C SER A 373 0.42 -10.58 10.91
N VAL A 374 -0.82 -11.01 11.16
CA VAL A 374 -1.13 -12.41 11.47
C VAL A 374 -0.75 -13.32 10.31
N ASN A 375 -1.20 -13.00 9.10
CA ASN A 375 -0.89 -13.78 7.90
C ASN A 375 0.62 -13.83 7.62
N LEU A 376 1.34 -12.73 7.84
CA LEU A 376 2.79 -12.68 7.69
C LEU A 376 3.51 -13.59 8.70
N LEU A 377 3.07 -13.58 9.97
CA LEU A 377 3.65 -14.43 11.01
C LEU A 377 3.37 -15.91 10.74
N ASP A 378 2.18 -16.26 10.25
CA ASP A 378 1.84 -17.63 9.84
C ASP A 378 2.68 -18.10 8.64
N LEU A 379 2.90 -17.21 7.67
CA LEU A 379 3.79 -17.50 6.53
C LEU A 379 5.23 -17.74 7.00
N LEU A 380 5.78 -16.87 7.86
CA LEU A 380 7.13 -17.04 8.40
C LEU A 380 7.27 -18.31 9.25
N LYS A 381 6.21 -18.71 9.94
CA LYS A 381 6.14 -20.00 10.65
C LYS A 381 6.19 -21.18 9.68
N SER A 382 5.40 -21.15 8.62
CA SER A 382 5.40 -22.21 7.58
C SER A 382 6.75 -22.36 6.87
N GLN A 383 7.52 -21.27 6.78
CA GLN A 383 8.88 -21.25 6.22
C GLN A 383 9.97 -21.68 7.23
N GLY A 384 9.59 -22.03 8.45
CA GLY A 384 10.51 -22.44 9.52
C GLY A 384 11.42 -21.32 10.03
N LYS A 385 11.12 -20.06 9.72
CA LYS A 385 11.93 -18.89 10.09
C LYS A 385 11.67 -18.43 11.53
N LEU A 386 10.49 -18.70 12.07
CA LEU A 386 10.14 -18.46 13.47
C LEU A 386 9.07 -19.45 13.96
N ASN A 387 9.01 -19.67 15.27
CA ASN A 387 7.85 -20.22 15.93
C ASN A 387 7.01 -19.05 16.48
N ILE A 388 5.70 -19.23 16.59
CA ILE A 388 4.85 -18.22 17.18
C ILE A 388 3.79 -18.81 18.10
N ASP A 389 3.70 -18.20 19.28
CA ASP A 389 2.69 -18.42 20.29
C ASP A 389 1.74 -17.23 20.30
N GLN A 390 0.44 -17.50 20.21
CA GLN A 390 -0.63 -16.48 20.22
C GLN A 390 -0.43 -15.38 19.16
N PRO A 391 -0.45 -15.72 17.85
CA PRO A 391 -0.15 -14.79 16.75
C PRO A 391 -1.03 -13.53 16.76
N GLY A 392 -2.31 -13.65 17.12
CA GLY A 392 -3.21 -12.51 17.24
C GLY A 392 -2.79 -11.50 18.30
N LEU A 393 -2.33 -11.95 19.48
CA LEU A 393 -1.89 -11.06 20.56
C LEU A 393 -0.53 -10.42 20.27
N VAL A 394 0.38 -11.16 19.63
CA VAL A 394 1.65 -10.61 19.13
C VAL A 394 1.38 -9.51 18.09
N ALA A 395 0.55 -9.79 17.09
CA ALA A 395 0.16 -8.80 16.09
C ALA A 395 -0.51 -7.58 16.72
N GLU A 396 -1.39 -7.79 17.70
CA GLU A 396 -2.09 -6.72 18.42
C GLU A 396 -1.12 -5.77 19.11
N LYS A 397 -0.20 -6.30 19.93
CA LYS A 397 0.79 -5.50 20.64
C LYS A 397 1.65 -4.69 19.68
N VAL A 398 2.17 -5.34 18.64
CA VAL A 398 3.07 -4.69 17.66
C VAL A 398 2.34 -3.60 16.88
N CYS A 399 1.13 -3.87 16.39
CA CYS A 399 0.34 -2.87 15.66
C CYS A 399 -0.14 -1.72 16.55
N GLN A 400 -0.41 -1.97 17.83
CA GLN A 400 -0.77 -0.92 18.78
C GLN A 400 0.40 0.05 19.02
N ASP A 401 1.61 -0.47 19.14
CA ASP A 401 2.80 0.33 19.43
C ASP A 401 3.31 1.10 18.19
N LEU A 402 3.18 0.49 17.01
CA LEU A 402 3.58 1.10 15.73
C LEU A 402 2.55 2.06 15.14
N ALA A 403 1.34 2.16 15.70
CA ALA A 403 0.31 3.06 15.20
C ALA A 403 0.74 4.54 15.36
N ASN A 404 0.53 5.32 14.30
CA ASN A 404 0.73 6.76 14.30
C ASN A 404 -0.45 7.49 14.98
N LYS A 405 -0.41 8.83 14.99
CA LYS A 405 -1.47 9.67 15.61
C LYS A 405 -2.84 9.49 14.96
N ASP A 406 -2.87 9.10 13.69
CA ASP A 406 -4.08 8.88 12.90
C ASP A 406 -4.59 7.44 13.01
N GLY A 407 -3.85 6.57 13.71
CA GLY A 407 -4.18 5.16 13.92
C GLY A 407 -3.69 4.22 12.82
N ASP A 408 -2.90 4.70 11.86
CA ASP A 408 -2.34 3.90 10.78
C ASP A 408 -0.98 3.30 11.20
N VAL A 409 -0.69 2.09 10.71
CA VAL A 409 0.59 1.43 10.92
C VAL A 409 1.35 1.40 9.60
N PRO A 410 2.46 2.15 9.45
CA PRO A 410 3.28 2.09 8.25
C PRO A 410 3.88 0.68 8.09
N PHE A 411 3.61 0.02 6.96
CA PHE A 411 4.07 -1.35 6.69
C PHE A 411 5.58 -1.52 6.83
N GLN A 412 6.34 -0.50 6.42
CA GLN A 412 7.79 -0.51 6.57
C GLN A 412 8.23 -0.59 8.05
N CYS A 413 7.57 0.13 8.96
CA CYS A 413 7.91 0.09 10.37
C CYS A 413 7.66 -1.31 10.95
N LEU A 414 6.59 -1.98 10.48
CA LEU A 414 6.32 -3.38 10.81
C LEU A 414 7.45 -4.30 10.31
N GLN A 415 7.90 -4.15 9.06
CA GLN A 415 9.00 -4.94 8.51
C GLN A 415 10.30 -4.74 9.30
N LEU A 416 10.65 -3.49 9.60
CA LEU A 416 11.82 -3.12 10.42
C LEU A 416 11.76 -3.75 11.81
N TYR A 417 10.59 -3.67 12.46
CA TYR A 417 10.39 -4.24 13.78
C TYR A 417 10.53 -5.76 13.75
N PHE A 418 9.81 -6.47 12.86
CA PHE A 418 9.89 -7.93 12.78
C PHE A 418 11.28 -8.43 12.42
N GLN A 419 11.96 -7.74 11.49
CA GLN A 419 13.36 -8.02 11.18
C GLN A 419 14.23 -7.93 12.44
N GLN A 420 14.15 -6.83 13.18
CA GLN A 420 15.00 -6.61 14.35
C GLN A 420 14.65 -7.54 15.51
N ALA A 421 13.36 -7.77 15.76
CA ALA A 421 12.88 -8.69 16.78
C ALA A 421 13.36 -10.12 16.50
N HIS A 422 13.32 -10.54 15.24
CA HIS A 422 13.80 -11.85 14.80
C HIS A 422 15.30 -12.01 15.02
N GLN A 423 16.10 -11.05 14.57
CA GLN A 423 17.55 -11.09 14.70
C GLN A 423 18.00 -11.09 16.18
N THR A 424 17.34 -10.27 17.01
CA THR A 424 17.63 -10.20 18.45
C THR A 424 17.29 -11.51 19.16
N THR A 425 16.13 -12.10 18.84
CA THR A 425 15.67 -13.36 19.46
C THR A 425 16.49 -14.56 19.00
N CYS A 426 16.87 -14.58 17.72
CA CYS A 426 17.77 -15.59 17.17
C CYS A 426 19.14 -15.56 17.87
N ALA A 427 19.74 -14.38 18.05
CA ALA A 427 21.02 -14.22 18.75
C ALA A 427 20.94 -14.74 20.19
N ALA A 428 19.84 -14.48 20.89
CA ALA A 428 19.58 -14.98 22.24
C ALA A 428 19.39 -16.52 22.29
N SER A 429 18.88 -17.11 21.21
CA SER A 429 18.61 -18.54 21.09
C SER A 429 19.80 -19.36 20.56
N GLY A 430 20.96 -18.73 20.38
CA GLY A 430 22.19 -19.40 19.94
C GLY A 430 22.12 -20.01 18.54
N GLY A 431 21.28 -19.47 17.66
CA GLY A 431 21.11 -19.96 16.27
C GLY A 431 19.93 -20.91 16.05
N ALA A 432 19.15 -21.22 17.08
CA ALA A 432 17.90 -21.98 16.94
C ALA A 432 16.74 -21.11 16.44
N THR A 433 15.67 -21.74 15.94
CA THR A 433 14.48 -21.05 15.44
C THR A 433 13.87 -20.15 16.53
N PRO A 434 13.83 -18.82 16.32
CA PRO A 434 13.34 -17.89 17.33
C PRO A 434 11.84 -18.10 17.56
N THR A 435 11.41 -17.99 18.82
CA THR A 435 9.98 -18.09 19.18
C THR A 435 9.44 -16.71 19.55
N PHE A 436 8.41 -16.27 18.84
CA PHE A 436 7.70 -15.04 19.13
C PHE A 436 6.54 -15.35 20.07
N SER A 437 6.55 -14.73 21.24
CA SER A 437 5.46 -14.79 22.21
C SER A 437 5.18 -13.37 22.74
N PRO A 438 3.98 -13.10 23.29
CA PRO A 438 3.67 -11.81 23.88
C PRO A 438 4.67 -11.36 24.94
N GLU A 439 5.28 -12.29 25.68
CA GLU A 439 6.29 -12.02 26.70
C GLU A 439 7.65 -11.64 26.11
N VAL A 440 8.02 -12.24 24.96
CA VAL A 440 9.25 -11.86 24.25
C VAL A 440 9.12 -10.45 23.68
N ILE A 441 7.95 -10.12 23.13
CA ILE A 441 7.63 -8.77 22.65
C ILE A 441 7.74 -7.75 23.78
N ASP A 442 7.20 -8.05 24.96
CA ASP A 442 7.31 -7.16 26.13
C ASP A 442 8.76 -6.96 26.59
N ARG A 443 9.61 -8.00 26.49
CA ARG A 443 11.04 -7.91 26.86
C ARG A 443 11.86 -7.09 25.87
N LEU A 444 11.50 -7.08 24.59
CA LEU A 444 12.17 -6.27 23.57
C LEU A 444 11.93 -4.77 23.79
N GLY A 445 10.87 -4.41 24.52
CA GLY A 445 10.51 -3.04 24.82
C GLY A 445 9.76 -2.35 23.67
N PRO A 446 9.62 -1.02 23.73
CA PRO A 446 8.86 -0.25 22.75
C PRO A 446 9.40 -0.43 21.33
N ALA A 447 8.53 -0.71 20.38
CA ALA A 447 8.83 -0.95 18.98
C ALA A 447 9.60 0.21 18.34
N ARG A 448 9.33 1.45 18.76
CA ARG A 448 10.03 2.65 18.28
C ARG A 448 11.51 2.68 18.71
N GLU A 449 11.83 2.18 19.90
CA GLU A 449 13.21 2.06 20.38
C GLU A 449 13.95 0.95 19.63
N VAL A 450 13.29 -0.19 19.42
CA VAL A 450 13.82 -1.33 18.65
C VAL A 450 14.17 -0.90 17.21
N ILE A 451 13.24 -0.24 16.53
CA ILE A 451 13.47 0.30 15.18
C ILE A 451 14.55 1.38 15.20
N GLY A 452 14.50 2.30 16.18
CA GLY A 452 15.48 3.38 16.31
C GLY A 452 16.91 2.87 16.45
N SER A 453 17.11 1.82 17.26
CA SER A 453 18.41 1.16 17.40
C SER A 453 18.89 0.58 16.08
N TYR A 454 18.03 -0.15 15.35
CA TYR A 454 18.39 -0.73 14.05
C TYR A 454 18.82 0.35 13.05
N ILE A 455 18.01 1.41 12.91
CA ILE A 455 18.31 2.50 11.96
C ILE A 455 19.62 3.18 12.33
N THR A 456 19.86 3.46 13.62
CA THR A 456 21.08 4.11 14.09
C THR A 456 22.32 3.28 13.79
N THR A 457 22.27 1.97 14.06
CA THR A 457 23.36 1.04 13.72
C THR A 457 23.61 1.02 12.22
N LYS A 458 22.56 0.93 11.40
CA LYS A 458 22.69 0.87 9.94
C LYS A 458 23.24 2.16 9.33
N ILE A 459 22.83 3.31 9.85
CA ILE A 459 23.38 4.62 9.45
C ILE A 459 24.87 4.69 9.77
N ALA A 460 25.28 4.28 10.98
CA ALA A 460 26.69 4.29 11.38
C ALA A 460 27.56 3.38 10.50
N GLU A 461 27.06 2.20 10.13
CA GLU A 461 27.73 1.30 9.18
C GLU A 461 27.94 1.96 7.81
N LEU A 462 26.89 2.56 7.23
CA LEU A 462 26.95 3.21 5.92
C LEU A 462 27.86 4.45 5.93
N GLN A 463 27.85 5.24 7.01
CA GLN A 463 28.75 6.38 7.18
C GLN A 463 30.23 5.95 7.34
N GLY A 464 30.47 4.81 7.97
CA GLY A 464 31.80 4.21 8.06
C GLY A 464 32.40 3.88 6.70
N LEU A 465 31.59 3.34 5.78
CA LEU A 465 31.99 3.02 4.41
C LEU A 465 32.35 4.27 3.59
N LEU A 466 31.58 5.35 3.73
CA LEU A 466 31.88 6.64 3.09
C LEU A 466 33.19 7.26 3.58
N SER A 467 33.58 7.00 4.84
CA SER A 467 34.79 7.56 5.45
C SER A 467 36.07 6.86 5.00
N THR A 468 35.98 5.60 4.56
CA THR A 468 37.12 4.79 4.09
C THR A 468 37.49 5.03 2.62
N GLU A 469 36.56 5.53 1.81
CA GLU A 469 36.71 5.70 0.35
C GLU A 469 36.73 7.19 -0.04
N ALA A 470 37.54 7.98 0.67
CA ALA A 470 37.63 9.43 0.47
C ALA A 470 38.07 9.80 -0.96
N GLY A 471 37.09 10.09 -1.82
CA GLY A 471 37.31 10.57 -3.20
C GLY A 471 36.29 10.10 -4.24
N GLN A 472 35.42 9.14 -3.92
CA GLN A 472 34.36 8.68 -4.84
C GLN A 472 32.98 9.14 -4.35
N THR A 473 32.19 9.73 -5.24
CA THR A 473 30.76 9.99 -5.00
C THR A 473 30.00 8.68 -5.09
N HIS A 474 29.40 8.25 -3.98
CA HIS A 474 28.53 7.07 -3.91
C HIS A 474 27.06 7.50 -3.79
N PRO A 475 26.42 7.95 -4.89
CA PRO A 475 25.04 8.44 -4.86
C PRO A 475 24.04 7.40 -4.32
N GLU A 476 24.34 6.10 -4.47
CA GLU A 476 23.53 5.01 -3.93
C GLU A 476 23.55 4.97 -2.39
N ILE A 477 24.72 5.17 -1.77
CA ILE A 477 24.86 5.16 -0.31
C ILE A 477 24.17 6.41 0.27
N GLU A 478 24.34 7.56 -0.38
CA GLU A 478 23.66 8.80 0.00
C GLU A 478 22.13 8.65 -0.07
N GLN A 479 21.62 8.00 -1.11
CA GLN A 479 20.18 7.71 -1.25
C GLN A 479 19.69 6.76 -0.14
N GLN A 480 20.44 5.70 0.18
CA GLN A 480 20.10 4.78 1.28
C GLN A 480 20.10 5.48 2.65
N LEU A 481 21.03 6.42 2.87
CA LEU A 481 21.06 7.22 4.10
C LEU A 481 19.86 8.16 4.20
N ALA A 482 19.48 8.82 3.10
CA ALA A 482 18.28 9.67 3.05
C ALA A 482 17.02 8.83 3.35
N ASP A 483 16.94 7.65 2.75
CA ASP A 483 15.86 6.69 2.92
C ASP A 483 15.71 6.22 4.38
N LEU A 484 16.81 5.85 5.05
CA LEU A 484 16.81 5.47 6.46
C LEU A 484 16.41 6.62 7.38
N ASN A 485 16.83 7.85 7.07
CA ASN A 485 16.43 9.03 7.83
C ASN A 485 14.94 9.37 7.67
N GLU A 486 14.39 9.26 6.46
CA GLU A 486 12.95 9.40 6.22
C GLU A 486 12.16 8.33 7.02
N SER A 487 12.65 7.10 7.03
CA SER A 487 12.07 5.98 7.78
C SER A 487 12.06 6.24 9.29
N ARG A 488 13.13 6.83 9.83
CA ARG A 488 13.25 7.20 11.25
C ARG A 488 12.15 8.18 11.67
N GLN A 489 11.89 9.18 10.82
CA GLN A 489 10.82 10.16 11.06
C GLN A 489 9.43 9.52 10.95
N GLN A 490 9.19 8.70 9.92
CA GLN A 490 7.90 8.05 9.71
C GLN A 490 7.51 7.07 10.82
N CYS A 491 8.48 6.31 11.35
CA CYS A 491 8.24 5.40 12.47
C CYS A 491 8.16 6.12 13.83
N GLY A 492 8.33 7.45 13.88
CA GLY A 492 8.23 8.23 15.10
C GLY A 492 9.30 7.90 16.14
N CYS A 493 10.49 7.45 15.70
CA CYS A 493 11.60 7.16 16.59
C CYS A 493 12.13 8.49 17.16
N SER A 494 12.00 8.69 18.47
CA SER A 494 12.58 9.85 19.16
C SER A 494 14.10 9.78 19.14
N ASP A 495 14.77 10.94 19.09
CA ASP A 495 16.20 11.05 19.41
C ASP A 495 16.39 10.84 20.93
N SER A 496 16.15 9.63 21.42
CA SER A 496 16.33 9.29 22.83
C SER A 496 17.80 8.95 23.12
N ASN A 497 18.50 9.97 23.63
CA ASN A 497 19.67 9.93 24.53
C ASN A 497 21.05 9.46 24.01
N THR A 498 21.84 10.45 23.57
CA THR A 498 23.30 10.54 23.82
C THR A 498 23.65 11.01 25.24
N LEU A 499 22.71 11.00 26.21
CA LEU A 499 22.91 11.59 27.54
C LEU A 499 22.75 10.64 28.75
N ALA A 500 22.70 9.31 28.56
CA ALA A 500 22.46 8.39 29.69
C ALA A 500 23.40 7.16 29.77
N ALA A 501 24.66 7.27 29.32
CA ALA A 501 25.66 6.20 29.47
C ALA A 501 27.04 6.67 29.96
N ALA A 502 27.09 7.72 30.79
CA ALA A 502 28.35 8.21 31.39
C ALA A 502 28.23 8.45 32.90
N ALA A 503 27.55 7.56 33.62
CA ALA A 503 27.52 7.59 35.07
C ALA A 503 27.32 6.19 35.67
N ALA A 504 28.33 5.32 35.57
CA ALA A 504 28.59 4.29 36.58
C ALA A 504 29.94 3.58 36.34
N VAL A 505 30.90 3.92 37.21
CA VAL A 505 31.94 3.03 37.78
C VAL A 505 32.90 2.32 36.81
N MET A 506 34.14 2.84 36.71
CA MET A 506 35.33 1.99 36.55
C MET A 506 36.48 2.46 37.47
N PRO A 507 37.22 1.52 38.10
CA PRO A 507 38.38 1.82 38.96
C PRO A 507 39.64 2.16 38.14
N PRO A 508 40.69 2.75 38.76
CA PRO A 508 41.84 3.23 38.00
C PRO A 508 42.77 2.07 37.60
N ALA A 509 43.08 1.97 36.31
CA ALA A 509 44.10 1.06 35.80
C ALA A 509 45.46 1.79 35.71
N VAL A 510 46.49 1.08 36.17
CA VAL A 510 47.90 1.46 36.23
C VAL A 510 48.52 1.50 34.83
N VAL A 511 49.32 2.53 34.55
CA VAL A 511 50.11 2.69 33.32
C VAL A 511 51.51 2.08 33.53
N PRO A 512 52.04 1.23 32.63
CA PRO A 512 53.48 1.02 32.53
C PRO A 512 54.07 1.87 31.40
N ALA A 513 55.23 2.45 31.71
CA ALA A 513 56.07 3.20 30.81
C ALA A 513 56.88 2.29 29.87
N ALA A 514 57.04 2.70 28.62
CA ALA A 514 58.25 2.45 27.83
C ALA A 514 58.34 3.45 26.67
N ALA A 515 59.52 4.06 26.55
CA ALA A 515 59.91 5.06 25.57
C ALA A 515 60.12 4.45 24.16
N GLU A 516 59.99 5.23 23.07
CA GLU A 516 61.09 6.01 22.45
C GLU A 516 60.74 6.45 20.99
N LYS A 517 61.37 7.57 20.59
CA LYS A 517 61.63 8.11 19.23
C LYS A 517 60.64 9.05 18.50
N ARG A 518 60.99 10.34 18.62
CA ARG A 518 61.61 11.19 17.56
C ARG A 518 60.71 11.89 16.52
N THR A 519 60.34 13.11 16.88
CA THR A 519 60.39 14.36 16.09
C THR A 519 59.99 14.35 14.61
N SER A 520 58.75 14.76 14.29
CA SER A 520 58.46 15.55 13.07
C SER A 520 57.15 16.36 13.07
N ASN A 521 56.45 16.60 14.19
CA ASN A 521 55.04 17.05 14.11
C ASN A 521 54.72 18.41 14.77
N LEU A 522 55.72 19.27 15.05
CA LEU A 522 55.41 20.59 15.65
C LEU A 522 54.73 21.57 14.67
N ARG A 523 55.01 21.47 13.37
CA ARG A 523 54.39 22.32 12.33
C ARG A 523 52.92 21.95 12.05
N TRP A 524 52.60 20.66 12.12
CA TRP A 524 51.24 20.15 11.93
C TRP A 524 50.33 20.45 13.11
N LEU A 525 50.85 20.39 14.33
CA LEU A 525 50.12 20.76 15.54
C LEU A 525 49.76 22.26 15.56
N LEU A 526 50.66 23.14 15.10
CA LEU A 526 50.38 24.57 14.98
C LEU A 526 49.39 24.91 13.85
N LEU A 527 49.38 24.15 12.75
CA LEU A 527 48.41 24.32 11.67
C LEU A 527 47.01 23.84 12.07
N LEU A 528 46.93 22.72 12.80
CA LEU A 528 45.67 22.18 13.31
C LEU A 528 45.02 23.08 14.36
N THR A 529 45.80 23.72 15.23
CA THR A 529 45.25 24.66 16.21
C THR A 529 44.77 25.96 15.58
N LEU A 530 45.44 26.44 14.53
CA LEU A 530 45.05 27.64 13.78
C LEU A 530 43.80 27.38 12.92
N LEU A 531 43.69 26.19 12.31
CA LEU A 531 42.50 25.74 11.60
C LEU A 531 41.31 25.53 12.54
N ALA A 532 41.52 24.96 13.73
CA ALA A 532 40.46 24.78 14.73
C ALA A 532 39.92 26.11 15.26
N LEU A 533 40.78 27.13 15.44
CA LEU A 533 40.35 28.48 15.82
C LEU A 533 39.59 29.19 14.69
N LEU A 534 40.04 29.06 13.45
CA LEU A 534 39.32 29.60 12.28
C LEU A 534 37.96 28.92 12.08
N PHE A 535 37.90 27.60 12.22
CA PHE A 535 36.65 26.83 12.10
C PHE A 535 35.69 27.12 13.26
N GLY A 536 36.21 27.30 14.49
CA GLY A 536 35.42 27.71 15.65
C GLY A 536 34.78 29.10 15.50
N ILE A 537 35.52 30.06 14.94
CA ILE A 537 35.00 31.41 14.67
C ILE A 537 33.99 31.39 13.51
N LEU A 538 34.26 30.63 12.44
CA LEU A 538 33.34 30.48 11.31
C LEU A 538 32.05 29.76 11.69
N THR A 539 32.13 28.71 12.50
CA THR A 539 30.95 27.99 13.02
C THR A 539 30.18 28.83 14.02
N TYR A 540 30.84 29.57 14.92
CA TYR A 540 30.17 30.53 15.79
C TYR A 540 29.47 31.64 14.99
N TRP A 541 30.13 32.19 13.96
CA TRP A 541 29.52 33.20 13.08
C TRP A 541 28.34 32.61 12.30
N PHE A 542 28.46 31.39 11.76
CA PHE A 542 27.37 30.71 11.06
C PHE A 542 26.19 30.43 11.98
N ILE A 543 26.43 29.93 13.19
CA ILE A 543 25.38 29.61 14.17
C ILE A 543 24.73 30.90 14.68
N TYR A 544 25.50 31.95 14.95
CA TYR A 544 24.99 33.25 15.37
C TYR A 544 24.12 33.90 14.29
N ASN A 545 24.55 33.84 13.02
CA ASN A 545 23.82 34.39 11.89
C ASN A 545 22.60 33.52 11.50
N TRP A 546 22.68 32.21 11.76
CA TRP A 546 21.57 31.27 11.58
C TRP A 546 20.50 31.44 12.66
N LEU A 547 20.87 31.65 13.93
CA LEU A 547 19.91 31.99 15.00
C LEU A 547 19.25 33.36 14.75
N GLN A 548 19.99 34.36 14.27
CA GLN A 548 19.46 35.70 13.94
C GLN A 548 18.43 35.67 12.79
N ARG A 549 18.51 34.68 11.88
CA ARG A 549 17.55 34.49 10.77
C ARG A 549 16.23 33.86 11.19
N GLN A 550 16.10 33.39 12.43
CA GLN A 550 14.85 32.82 12.96
C GLN A 550 14.04 33.82 13.79
N ASP A 551 14.51 35.06 14.00
CA ASP A 551 13.74 36.07 14.72
C ASP A 551 12.60 36.61 13.82
N PRO A 552 11.32 36.43 14.20
CA PRO A 552 10.17 36.90 13.42
C PRO A 552 10.20 38.39 13.10
N CYS A 553 10.87 39.21 13.92
CA CYS A 553 11.04 40.63 13.62
C CYS A 553 11.91 40.87 12.38
N ASN A 554 13.04 40.16 12.26
CA ASN A 554 13.95 40.34 11.14
C ASN A 554 13.34 39.82 9.83
N ILE A 555 12.50 38.78 9.90
CA ILE A 555 11.75 38.25 8.76
C ILE A 555 10.77 39.30 8.24
N ALA A 556 10.01 39.95 9.14
CA ALA A 556 9.10 41.03 8.75
C ALA A 556 9.85 42.24 8.16
N LYS A 557 11.01 42.60 8.72
CA LYS A 557 11.89 43.66 8.15
C LYS A 557 12.42 43.32 6.76
N GLN A 558 12.75 42.05 6.50
CA GLN A 558 13.24 41.61 5.19
C GLN A 558 12.14 41.58 4.13
N ALA A 559 10.90 41.26 4.52
CA ALA A 559 9.76 41.31 3.61
C ALA A 559 9.40 42.75 3.20
N ASP A 560 9.57 43.72 4.11
CA ASP A 560 9.31 45.16 3.93
C ASP A 560 7.93 45.53 3.32
N THR A 561 6.91 44.69 3.54
CA THR A 561 5.53 44.95 3.09
C THR A 561 4.60 45.35 4.24
N CYS A 562 3.53 46.09 3.92
CA CYS A 562 2.53 46.48 4.90
C CYS A 562 1.87 45.26 5.57
N GLU A 563 1.62 44.20 4.79
CA GLU A 563 1.02 42.94 5.21
C GLU A 563 1.93 42.19 6.20
N ALA A 564 3.23 42.11 5.92
CA ALA A 564 4.19 41.46 6.82
C ALA A 564 4.27 42.15 8.18
N TYR A 565 4.26 43.49 8.20
CA TYR A 565 4.24 44.27 9.42
C TYR A 565 2.94 44.10 10.22
N VAL A 566 1.78 44.10 9.55
CA VAL A 566 0.49 43.84 10.20
C VAL A 566 0.40 42.41 10.73
N ASN A 567 0.90 41.42 9.99
CA ASN A 567 0.94 40.03 10.43
C ASN A 567 1.77 39.87 11.70
N TYR A 568 2.95 40.50 11.77
CA TYR A 568 3.77 40.50 12.97
C TYR A 568 3.03 41.12 14.17
N LEU A 569 2.40 42.28 13.98
CA LEU A 569 1.62 42.94 15.04
C LEU A 569 0.41 42.11 15.47
N SER A 570 -0.24 41.40 14.55
CA SER A 570 -1.39 40.54 14.83
C SER A 570 -1.02 39.29 15.63
N ALA A 571 0.18 38.74 15.41
CA ALA A 571 0.64 37.52 16.05
C ALA A 571 1.31 37.75 17.42
N TYR A 572 2.07 38.84 17.56
CA TYR A 572 2.91 39.09 18.74
C TYR A 572 2.44 40.26 19.61
N GLY A 573 1.46 41.04 19.16
CA GLY A 573 0.88 42.15 19.92
C GLY A 573 1.70 43.44 19.92
N GLU A 574 1.17 44.48 20.58
CA GLU A 574 1.69 45.85 20.49
C GLU A 574 2.97 46.12 21.32
N GLU A 575 3.31 45.23 22.25
CA GLU A 575 4.48 45.35 23.15
C GLU A 575 5.72 44.59 22.65
N ALA A 576 5.63 43.91 21.50
CA ALA A 576 6.74 43.15 20.94
C ALA A 576 7.92 44.05 20.51
N ALA A 577 9.14 43.50 20.50
CA ALA A 577 10.39 44.24 20.33
C ALA A 577 10.43 45.17 19.10
N CYS A 578 9.77 44.80 18.00
CA CYS A 578 9.74 45.58 16.75
C CYS A 578 8.39 46.27 16.46
N ALA A 579 7.43 46.17 17.38
CA ALA A 579 6.08 46.69 17.19
C ALA A 579 6.05 48.23 17.09
N ALA A 580 6.90 48.95 17.83
CA ALA A 580 6.97 50.41 17.78
C ALA A 580 7.48 50.93 16.42
N GLU A 581 8.50 50.26 15.87
CA GLU A 581 9.09 50.59 14.58
C GLU A 581 8.12 50.31 13.42
N PHE A 582 7.45 49.15 13.44
CA PHE A 582 6.49 48.78 12.42
C PHE A 582 5.26 49.70 12.40
N ARG A 583 4.77 50.15 13.56
CA ARG A 583 3.69 51.15 13.62
C ARG A 583 4.07 52.48 12.99
N SER A 584 5.28 52.96 13.27
CA SER A 584 5.85 54.16 12.64
C SER A 584 5.87 54.02 11.11
N LEU A 585 6.38 52.90 10.60
CA LEU A 585 6.47 52.62 9.17
C LEU A 585 5.09 52.50 8.52
N LEU A 586 4.16 51.77 9.12
CA LEU A 586 2.79 51.61 8.62
C LEU A 586 2.02 52.94 8.59
N THR A 587 2.23 53.80 9.58
CA THR A 587 1.59 55.12 9.65
C THR A 587 2.18 56.08 8.63
N ASN A 588 3.50 56.11 8.49
CA ASN A 588 4.18 56.96 7.50
C ASN A 588 3.86 56.54 6.06
N ARG A 589 3.69 55.24 5.80
CA ARG A 589 3.37 54.68 4.48
C ARG A 589 1.87 54.70 4.15
N GLN A 590 1.01 55.13 5.07
CA GLN A 590 -0.46 55.19 4.89
C GLN A 590 -1.06 53.86 4.36
N CYS A 591 -0.63 52.73 4.92
CA CYS A 591 -1.09 51.42 4.48
C CYS A 591 -2.59 51.22 4.78
N GLU A 592 -3.37 50.79 3.77
CA GLU A 592 -4.82 50.54 3.92
C GLU A 592 -5.11 49.42 4.93
N VAL A 593 -4.33 48.32 4.86
CA VAL A 593 -4.42 47.18 5.79
C VAL A 593 -4.24 47.61 7.25
N TRP A 594 -3.40 48.61 7.50
CA TRP A 594 -3.15 49.11 8.85
C TRP A 594 -4.35 49.88 9.41
N GLN A 595 -5.04 50.67 8.57
CA GLN A 595 -6.26 51.36 8.98
C GLN A 595 -7.39 50.39 9.30
N ASP A 596 -7.56 49.36 8.47
CA ASP A 596 -8.56 48.31 8.69
C ASP A 596 -8.23 47.45 9.92
N TYR A 597 -6.94 47.19 10.16
CA TYR A 597 -6.48 46.50 11.36
C TYR A 597 -6.74 47.32 12.63
N LEU A 598 -6.52 48.64 12.60
CA LEU A 598 -6.88 49.52 13.71
C LEU A 598 -8.40 49.55 13.95
N MET A 599 -9.22 49.48 12.89
CA MET A 599 -10.67 49.43 13.03
C MET A 599 -11.17 48.17 13.75
N ILE A 600 -10.58 47.00 13.48
CA ILE A 600 -10.95 45.78 14.21
C ILE A 600 -10.46 45.81 15.68
N GLN A 601 -9.34 46.48 15.96
CA GLN A 601 -8.87 46.65 17.35
C GLN A 601 -9.76 47.61 18.16
N GLN A 602 -10.24 48.69 17.53
CA GLN A 602 -11.12 49.68 18.17
C GLN A 602 -12.57 49.19 18.28
N THR A 603 -13.06 48.47 17.26
CA THR A 603 -14.46 48.08 17.13
C THR A 603 -14.59 46.57 17.01
N LYS A 604 -14.69 45.89 18.15
CA LYS A 604 -14.76 44.42 18.27
C LYS A 604 -16.17 43.89 18.03
N THR A 605 -16.61 43.88 16.77
CA THR A 605 -17.94 43.39 16.37
C THR A 605 -17.83 42.33 15.27
N CYS A 606 -18.85 41.46 15.16
CA CYS A 606 -18.91 40.47 14.08
C CYS A 606 -18.78 41.09 12.68
N GLY A 607 -19.46 42.22 12.43
CA GLY A 607 -19.47 42.86 11.11
C GLY A 607 -18.10 43.40 10.69
N THR A 608 -17.35 44.00 11.61
CA THR A 608 -16.01 44.55 11.33
C THR A 608 -14.98 43.46 11.10
N TYR A 609 -14.99 42.41 11.92
CA TYR A 609 -14.11 41.25 11.76
C TYR A 609 -14.44 40.47 10.48
N GLN A 610 -15.72 40.32 10.14
CA GLN A 610 -16.14 39.65 8.91
C GLN A 610 -15.79 40.46 7.66
N ALA A 611 -15.92 41.78 7.70
CA ALA A 611 -15.49 42.65 6.61
C ALA A 611 -13.96 42.57 6.39
N PHE A 612 -13.18 42.62 7.48
CA PHE A 612 -11.72 42.44 7.43
C PHE A 612 -11.35 41.07 6.85
N PHE A 613 -11.97 40.00 7.35
CA PHE A 613 -11.74 38.64 6.87
C PHE A 613 -12.06 38.52 5.38
N ASN A 614 -13.23 38.98 4.93
CA ASN A 614 -13.63 38.89 3.52
C ASN A 614 -12.72 39.70 2.59
N LYS A 615 -12.22 40.85 3.05
CA LYS A 615 -11.33 41.71 2.26
C LYS A 615 -9.94 41.11 2.10
N TYR A 616 -9.41 40.46 3.13
CA TYR A 616 -8.02 39.99 3.18
C TYR A 616 -7.83 38.45 3.14
N ARG A 617 -8.91 37.66 3.04
CA ARG A 617 -8.84 36.17 3.00
C ARG A 617 -8.05 35.57 1.83
N HIS A 618 -7.79 36.34 0.79
CA HIS A 618 -7.02 35.91 -0.39
C HIS A 618 -5.70 36.67 -0.55
N THR A 619 -5.28 37.43 0.46
CA THR A 619 -3.99 38.14 0.46
C THR A 619 -3.02 37.49 1.44
N ASP A 620 -1.77 37.94 1.46
CA ASP A 620 -0.73 37.46 2.36
C ASP A 620 -0.94 37.87 3.83
N VAL A 621 -2.09 38.47 4.17
CA VAL A 621 -2.43 38.87 5.54
C VAL A 621 -2.94 37.67 6.33
N ALA A 622 -2.36 37.41 7.50
CA ALA A 622 -2.73 36.33 8.39
C ALA A 622 -4.11 36.57 9.02
N THR A 623 -5.13 35.90 8.49
CA THR A 623 -6.52 36.05 8.97
C THR A 623 -6.94 35.00 10.01
N GLY A 624 -6.04 34.09 10.41
CA GLY A 624 -6.35 32.98 11.31
C GLY A 624 -6.89 33.41 12.69
N HIS A 625 -6.28 34.43 13.31
CA HIS A 625 -6.78 34.98 14.58
C HIS A 625 -8.17 35.62 14.41
N VAL A 626 -8.40 36.33 13.30
CA VAL A 626 -9.70 36.96 12.99
C VAL A 626 -10.77 35.89 12.79
N GLN A 627 -10.44 34.78 12.11
CA GLN A 627 -11.32 33.64 11.92
C GLN A 627 -11.67 32.95 13.25
N GLN A 628 -10.69 32.79 14.14
CA GLN A 628 -10.92 32.24 15.47
C GLN A 628 -11.88 33.11 16.29
N MET A 629 -11.69 34.43 16.30
CA MET A 629 -12.58 35.36 16.99
C MET A 629 -14.01 35.35 16.42
N LEU A 630 -14.16 35.24 15.09
CA LEU A 630 -15.48 35.09 14.45
C LEU A 630 -16.19 33.80 14.85
N LEU A 631 -15.43 32.71 15.06
CA LEU A 631 -15.96 31.44 15.55
C LEU A 631 -16.35 31.52 17.03
N GLU A 632 -15.51 32.12 17.87
CA GLU A 632 -15.76 32.30 19.31
C GLU A 632 -17.00 33.18 19.57
N TRP A 633 -17.21 34.22 18.75
CA TRP A 633 -18.39 35.09 18.85
C TRP A 633 -19.62 34.55 18.09
N ALA A 634 -19.55 33.34 17.54
CA ALA A 634 -20.62 32.68 16.78
C ALA A 634 -21.21 33.56 15.65
N CYS A 635 -20.35 34.31 14.97
CA CYS A 635 -20.76 35.20 13.87
C CYS A 635 -21.12 34.39 12.61
N PRO A 636 -22.08 34.86 11.77
CA PRO A 636 -22.49 34.17 10.54
C PRO A 636 -21.39 34.21 9.47
N LEU A 637 -20.55 33.17 9.43
CA LEU A 637 -19.48 33.01 8.43
C LEU A 637 -20.04 32.64 7.05
N VAL A 638 -19.60 33.35 6.00
CA VAL A 638 -19.77 32.94 4.60
C VAL A 638 -18.82 31.74 4.39
N ARG A 639 -19.36 30.53 4.19
CA ARG A 639 -18.55 29.30 4.13
C ARG A 639 -18.39 28.81 2.69
N ASP A 640 -17.17 28.94 2.19
CA ASP A 640 -16.64 28.13 1.08
C ASP A 640 -16.38 26.69 1.56
N THR A 641 -16.63 25.73 0.68
CA THR A 641 -16.65 24.29 0.90
C THR A 641 -15.28 23.73 1.32
N VAL A 642 -15.16 23.32 2.59
CA VAL A 642 -14.11 22.41 3.05
C VAL A 642 -14.65 20.98 2.96
N LYS A 643 -13.96 20.09 2.23
CA LYS A 643 -14.19 18.64 2.28
C LYS A 643 -13.87 18.16 3.70
N VAL A 644 -14.89 17.75 4.44
CA VAL A 644 -14.74 17.19 5.79
C VAL A 644 -14.75 15.67 5.70
N THR A 645 -13.70 15.04 6.23
CA THR A 645 -13.63 13.63 6.62
C THR A 645 -14.69 13.33 7.67
N VAL A 646 -15.43 12.24 7.49
CA VAL A 646 -16.48 11.79 8.43
C VAL A 646 -15.83 11.54 9.79
N ARG A 647 -16.05 12.44 10.75
CA ARG A 647 -15.76 12.23 12.17
C ARG A 647 -17.03 11.66 12.81
N ASP A 648 -17.06 10.35 13.02
CA ASP A 648 -17.99 9.77 13.98
C ASP A 648 -17.62 10.31 15.36
N THR A 649 -18.57 11.00 15.99
CA THR A 649 -18.39 11.61 17.30
C THR A 649 -18.40 10.53 18.39
N VAL A 650 -17.35 10.57 19.22
CA VAL A 650 -17.01 9.64 20.32
C VAL A 650 -18.04 9.66 21.46
N PHE A 651 -18.36 8.49 22.07
CA PHE A 651 -18.65 8.36 23.51
C PHE A 651 -18.28 6.97 24.12
N GLU A 652 -17.23 7.01 24.95
CA GLU A 652 -16.99 6.46 26.30
C GLU A 652 -17.39 5.05 26.81
N ARG A 653 -18.13 4.18 26.13
CA ARG A 653 -18.20 2.77 26.57
C ARG A 653 -18.25 1.78 25.40
N THR A 654 -17.15 1.05 25.24
CA THR A 654 -17.06 -0.16 24.40
C THR A 654 -17.90 -1.28 25.01
N PRO A 655 -18.86 -1.88 24.28
CA PRO A 655 -19.37 -3.19 24.63
C PRO A 655 -18.25 -4.20 24.38
N THR A 656 -17.90 -4.97 25.40
CA THR A 656 -17.02 -6.14 25.29
C THR A 656 -17.65 -7.17 24.34
N SER A 657 -16.86 -7.62 23.36
CA SER A 657 -17.11 -8.72 22.41
C SER A 657 -18.14 -8.45 21.27
N PHE A 658 -17.61 -8.15 20.07
CA PHE A 658 -18.24 -8.58 18.82
C PHE A 658 -17.55 -9.86 18.38
N GLY A 659 -18.20 -11.00 18.65
CA GLY A 659 -17.73 -12.31 18.22
C GLY A 659 -17.75 -12.43 16.70
N ALA A 660 -16.61 -12.82 16.13
CA ALA A 660 -16.45 -13.23 14.75
C ALA A 660 -17.17 -14.56 14.52
N THR A 661 -18.48 -14.51 14.33
CA THR A 661 -19.25 -15.58 13.68
C THR A 661 -20.27 -14.91 12.78
N THR A 662 -19.98 -14.86 11.49
CA THR A 662 -20.97 -14.48 10.47
C THR A 662 -21.98 -15.62 10.34
N PRO A 663 -23.27 -15.46 10.69
CA PRO A 663 -24.25 -16.48 10.42
C PRO A 663 -24.46 -16.52 8.90
N ARG A 664 -24.29 -17.71 8.32
CA ARG A 664 -24.62 -18.01 6.93
C ARG A 664 -26.11 -17.68 6.71
N LEU A 665 -26.42 -16.53 6.12
CA LEU A 665 -27.80 -16.15 5.79
C LEU A 665 -28.36 -17.16 4.76
N LYS A 666 -29.43 -17.86 5.15
CA LYS A 666 -30.17 -18.77 4.27
C LYS A 666 -30.70 -18.00 3.07
N THR A 667 -30.12 -18.24 1.91
CA THR A 667 -30.71 -17.89 0.62
C THR A 667 -31.79 -18.90 0.29
N GLY A 668 -33.06 -18.59 0.59
CA GLY A 668 -34.17 -19.44 0.20
C GLY A 668 -35.55 -18.94 0.63
N SER A 669 -36.34 -18.53 -0.37
CA SER A 669 -37.81 -18.49 -0.43
C SER A 669 -38.59 -17.50 0.46
N SER A 670 -39.14 -16.47 -0.22
CA SER A 670 -40.48 -15.88 -0.07
C SER A 670 -41.06 -15.58 1.34
N ALA A 671 -41.36 -14.29 1.55
CA ALA A 671 -42.22 -13.68 2.58
C ALA A 671 -41.52 -13.08 3.81
N GLY A 672 -40.60 -12.14 3.59
CA GLY A 672 -40.11 -11.23 4.64
C GLY A 672 -40.99 -9.99 4.83
N CYS A 673 -42.29 -10.00 4.50
CA CYS A 673 -43.17 -8.83 4.70
C CYS A 673 -44.04 -9.03 5.93
N GLN A 674 -44.01 -8.07 6.86
CA GLN A 674 -44.81 -8.11 8.07
C GLN A 674 -45.32 -6.71 8.41
N ALA A 675 -46.57 -6.60 8.86
CA ALA A 675 -47.14 -5.35 9.33
C ALA A 675 -46.82 -5.15 10.83
N PHE A 676 -46.26 -3.99 11.18
CA PHE A 676 -46.07 -3.55 12.56
C PHE A 676 -46.81 -2.23 12.78
N GLY A 677 -47.73 -2.19 13.75
CA GLY A 677 -48.40 -0.95 14.14
C GLY A 677 -49.20 -0.25 13.02
N GLY A 678 -49.68 -1.01 12.02
CA GLY A 678 -50.43 -0.48 10.88
C GLY A 678 -49.58 -0.06 9.67
N SER A 679 -48.25 -0.20 9.73
CA SER A 679 -47.34 0.03 8.60
C SER A 679 -46.69 -1.28 8.15
N ASN A 680 -46.49 -1.42 6.83
CA ASN A 680 -45.84 -2.59 6.25
C ASN A 680 -44.31 -2.47 6.35
N PHE A 681 -43.65 -3.58 6.67
CA PHE A 681 -42.20 -3.68 6.73
C PHE A 681 -41.71 -4.85 5.90
N LYS A 682 -40.51 -4.68 5.32
CA LYS A 682 -39.76 -5.74 4.65
C LYS A 682 -38.51 -6.07 5.46
N GLN A 683 -38.27 -7.34 5.68
CA GLN A 683 -37.04 -7.85 6.26
C GLN A 683 -35.93 -7.82 5.22
N VAL A 684 -34.88 -7.06 5.52
CA VAL A 684 -33.63 -7.01 4.75
C VAL A 684 -32.49 -7.39 5.69
N GLY A 685 -32.17 -8.69 5.69
CA GLY A 685 -31.26 -9.28 6.67
C GLY A 685 -31.76 -9.09 8.10
N PRO A 686 -30.96 -8.52 9.02
CA PRO A 686 -31.34 -8.29 10.42
C PRO A 686 -32.19 -7.01 10.67
N LEU A 687 -32.59 -6.29 9.61
CA LEU A 687 -33.40 -5.06 9.72
C LEU A 687 -34.79 -5.25 9.11
N TRP A 688 -35.80 -4.73 9.80
CA TRP A 688 -37.13 -4.49 9.26
C TRP A 688 -37.22 -3.04 8.79
N ILE A 689 -37.42 -2.83 7.49
CA ILE A 689 -37.49 -1.50 6.86
C ILE A 689 -38.93 -1.25 6.43
N MET A 690 -39.48 -0.07 6.73
CA MET A 690 -40.80 0.32 6.24
C MET A 690 -40.83 0.28 4.71
N THR A 691 -41.94 -0.19 4.15
CA THR A 691 -42.18 -0.17 2.69
C THR A 691 -42.98 1.04 2.24
N ASP A 692 -43.81 1.58 3.13
CA ASP A 692 -44.60 2.78 2.90
C ASP A 692 -43.98 3.97 3.67
N PRO A 693 -43.80 5.15 3.05
CA PRO A 693 -43.32 6.33 3.76
C PRO A 693 -44.31 6.75 4.85
N LEU A 694 -43.76 7.28 5.96
CA LEU A 694 -44.57 7.66 7.11
C LEU A 694 -45.62 8.74 6.72
N PRO A 695 -46.90 8.59 7.12
CA PRO A 695 -47.95 9.53 6.76
C PRO A 695 -47.80 10.85 7.52
N GLY A 696 -47.94 11.97 6.81
CA GLY A 696 -47.71 13.32 7.35
C GLY A 696 -46.89 14.24 6.43
N GLY A 697 -46.46 13.73 5.27
CA GLY A 697 -45.78 14.49 4.22
C GLY A 697 -44.27 14.42 4.33
N PRO A 698 -43.54 14.97 3.35
CA PRO A 698 -42.08 14.96 3.40
C PRO A 698 -41.60 15.78 4.61
N TYR A 699 -40.71 15.21 5.40
CA TYR A 699 -40.23 15.75 6.68
C TYR A 699 -38.89 16.45 6.49
N SER A 700 -38.63 17.49 7.30
CA SER A 700 -37.25 17.94 7.51
C SER A 700 -36.47 16.85 8.25
N TRP A 701 -35.15 16.93 8.25
CA TRP A 701 -34.33 15.87 8.87
C TRP A 701 -34.62 15.68 10.37
N GLU A 702 -34.79 16.78 11.11
CA GLU A 702 -35.12 16.75 12.54
C GLU A 702 -36.54 16.23 12.79
N GLU A 703 -37.51 16.65 11.97
CA GLU A 703 -38.88 16.15 12.06
C GLU A 703 -38.96 14.65 11.72
N ALA A 704 -38.14 14.16 10.79
CA ALA A 704 -38.07 12.75 10.44
C ALA A 704 -37.54 11.90 11.61
N LEU A 705 -36.52 12.38 12.32
CA LEU A 705 -36.01 11.75 13.55
C LEU A 705 -37.11 11.64 14.61
N ASP A 706 -37.78 12.75 14.90
CA ASP A 706 -38.86 12.81 15.89
C ASP A 706 -40.04 11.91 15.48
N ALA A 707 -40.42 11.92 14.21
CA ALA A 707 -41.57 11.18 13.71
C ALA A 707 -41.35 9.65 13.78
N CYS A 708 -40.15 9.16 13.47
CA CYS A 708 -39.80 7.76 13.68
C CYS A 708 -39.78 7.41 15.18
N GLN A 709 -39.16 8.27 16.02
CA GLN A 709 -39.07 8.03 17.47
C GLN A 709 -40.43 8.00 18.14
N ALA A 710 -41.36 8.87 17.74
CA ALA A 710 -42.73 8.91 18.26
C ALA A 710 -43.50 7.60 18.03
N LYS A 711 -43.15 6.83 17.00
CA LYS A 711 -43.71 5.49 16.71
C LYS A 711 -42.91 4.34 17.34
N GLY A 712 -41.85 4.63 18.08
CA GLY A 712 -40.94 3.63 18.65
C GLY A 712 -39.98 3.02 17.63
N TRP A 713 -39.77 3.70 16.50
CA TRP A 713 -38.84 3.31 15.43
C TRP A 713 -37.68 4.32 15.33
N ARG A 714 -36.74 4.08 14.42
CA ARG A 714 -35.63 5.01 14.15
C ARG A 714 -35.38 5.15 12.66
N LEU A 715 -34.64 6.18 12.26
CA LEU A 715 -34.10 6.23 10.90
C LEU A 715 -32.95 5.23 10.73
N PRO A 716 -32.72 4.71 9.51
CA PRO A 716 -31.55 3.88 9.22
C PRO A 716 -30.27 4.70 9.34
N CYS A 717 -29.20 4.12 9.87
CA CYS A 717 -27.87 4.74 9.82
C CYS A 717 -27.21 4.50 8.46
N ILE A 718 -26.30 5.39 8.04
CA ILE A 718 -25.58 5.22 6.76
C ILE A 718 -24.77 3.91 6.72
N GLY A 719 -24.12 3.54 7.84
CA GLY A 719 -23.37 2.28 7.93
C GLY A 719 -24.27 1.03 7.82
N GLU A 720 -25.55 1.13 8.18
CA GLU A 720 -26.51 0.04 7.96
C GLU A 720 -26.89 -0.05 6.49
N VAL A 721 -27.13 1.08 5.81
CA VAL A 721 -27.37 1.13 4.36
C VAL A 721 -26.17 0.55 3.60
N ASP A 722 -24.95 0.93 3.99
CA ASP A 722 -23.71 0.40 3.41
C ASP A 722 -23.57 -1.11 3.65
N PHE A 723 -23.89 -1.58 4.86
CA PHE A 723 -23.89 -3.01 5.19
C PHE A 723 -24.86 -3.80 4.30
N LEU A 724 -26.06 -3.27 4.05
CA LEU A 724 -27.04 -3.89 3.16
C LEU A 724 -26.46 -4.03 1.74
N ILE A 725 -25.89 -2.94 1.18
CA ILE A 725 -25.34 -2.92 -0.18
C ILE A 725 -24.12 -3.85 -0.30
N ALA A 726 -23.18 -3.79 0.65
CA ALA A 726 -21.92 -4.51 0.60
C ALA A 726 -22.07 -6.00 0.92
N ASN A 727 -22.74 -6.36 2.02
CA ASN A 727 -22.69 -7.73 2.56
C ASN A 727 -23.88 -8.59 2.15
N ILE A 728 -25.10 -8.03 2.09
CA ILE A 728 -26.29 -8.81 1.71
C ILE A 728 -26.36 -8.99 0.20
N TYR A 729 -26.04 -7.95 -0.55
CA TYR A 729 -26.07 -7.99 -2.02
C TYR A 729 -24.70 -8.18 -2.67
N ARG A 730 -23.63 -8.40 -1.90
CA ARG A 730 -22.25 -8.69 -2.36
C ARG A 730 -21.73 -7.69 -3.41
N GLY A 731 -22.04 -6.40 -3.24
CA GLY A 731 -21.66 -5.35 -4.20
C GLY A 731 -22.42 -5.37 -5.52
N GLN A 732 -23.46 -6.20 -5.68
CA GLN A 732 -24.32 -6.23 -6.86
C GLN A 732 -25.48 -5.22 -6.73
N ALA A 733 -25.19 -3.93 -6.94
CA ALA A 733 -26.16 -2.84 -6.77
C ALA A 733 -27.44 -3.02 -7.61
N GLU A 734 -27.34 -3.52 -8.84
CA GLU A 734 -28.50 -3.81 -9.70
C GLU A 734 -29.42 -4.88 -9.10
N ARG A 735 -28.83 -5.93 -8.50
CA ARG A 735 -29.60 -7.00 -7.86
C ARG A 735 -30.28 -6.50 -6.58
N ALA A 736 -29.61 -5.64 -5.81
CA ALA A 736 -30.20 -4.97 -4.65
C ALA A 736 -31.43 -4.15 -5.06
N TYR A 737 -31.29 -3.34 -6.12
CA TYR A 737 -32.37 -2.53 -6.68
C TYR A 737 -33.56 -3.40 -7.12
N GLN A 738 -33.32 -4.47 -7.88
CA GLN A 738 -34.38 -5.40 -8.33
C GLN A 738 -35.11 -6.09 -7.17
N MET A 739 -34.43 -6.36 -6.05
CA MET A 739 -35.05 -7.02 -4.90
C MET A 739 -35.83 -6.06 -4.00
N LEU A 740 -35.46 -4.78 -3.97
CA LEU A 740 -36.07 -3.77 -3.10
C LEU A 740 -37.13 -2.91 -3.79
N THR A 741 -37.12 -2.85 -5.12
CA THR A 741 -38.10 -2.11 -5.93
C THR A 741 -39.07 -3.03 -6.66
N GLY A 742 -40.32 -2.59 -6.84
CA GLY A 742 -41.36 -3.39 -7.48
C GLY A 742 -42.76 -2.86 -7.20
N SER A 743 -43.79 -3.60 -7.62
CA SER A 743 -45.18 -3.28 -7.35
C SER A 743 -45.73 -4.17 -6.23
N GLY A 744 -46.34 -3.55 -5.21
CA GLY A 744 -46.97 -4.25 -4.08
C GLY A 744 -46.44 -3.84 -2.70
N PRO A 745 -47.10 -4.26 -1.61
CA PRO A 745 -46.84 -3.77 -0.25
C PRO A 745 -45.49 -4.21 0.36
N CYS A 746 -44.76 -5.08 -0.34
CA CYS A 746 -43.48 -5.66 0.09
C CYS A 746 -42.26 -5.02 -0.61
N TYR A 747 -42.45 -3.97 -1.40
CA TYR A 747 -41.37 -3.23 -2.05
C TYR A 747 -41.21 -1.85 -1.39
N LEU A 748 -39.97 -1.39 -1.25
CA LEU A 748 -39.66 -0.12 -0.58
C LEU A 748 -40.00 1.07 -1.48
N VAL A 749 -39.91 0.86 -2.79
CA VAL A 749 -40.11 1.88 -3.80
C VAL A 749 -40.80 1.24 -5.00
N ASN A 750 -41.78 1.94 -5.55
CA ASN A 750 -42.39 1.59 -6.82
C ASN A 750 -41.77 2.46 -7.94
N PRO A 751 -40.98 1.87 -8.87
CA PRO A 751 -40.36 2.62 -9.95
C PRO A 751 -41.36 3.33 -10.89
N GLN A 752 -42.63 2.92 -10.88
CA GLN A 752 -43.68 3.56 -11.69
C GLN A 752 -44.11 4.94 -11.16
N GLU A 753 -43.82 5.26 -9.89
CA GLU A 753 -44.18 6.56 -9.30
C GLU A 753 -43.24 7.68 -9.77
N VAL A 754 -42.00 7.35 -10.16
CA VAL A 754 -41.02 8.29 -10.72
C VAL A 754 -40.28 7.63 -11.89
N PRO A 755 -40.86 7.61 -13.11
CA PRO A 755 -40.36 6.83 -14.26
C PRO A 755 -38.98 7.27 -14.78
N SER A 756 -38.55 8.50 -14.45
CA SER A 756 -37.29 9.09 -14.92
C SER A 756 -36.69 10.00 -13.84
N GLY A 757 -36.26 9.41 -12.71
CA GLY A 757 -35.72 10.22 -11.61
C GLY A 757 -35.12 9.44 -10.45
N ARG A 758 -34.77 10.19 -9.40
CA ARG A 758 -34.17 9.71 -8.15
C ARG A 758 -35.16 9.92 -7.01
N ILE A 759 -35.30 8.91 -6.14
CA ILE A 759 -36.16 8.98 -4.95
C ILE A 759 -35.25 8.94 -3.71
N ASP A 760 -35.27 10.03 -2.94
CA ASP A 760 -34.39 10.27 -1.80
C ASP A 760 -35.09 10.03 -0.46
N PHE A 761 -34.37 9.43 0.48
CA PHE A 761 -34.83 9.16 1.85
C PHE A 761 -33.79 9.60 2.88
N TRP A 762 -34.27 10.06 4.03
CA TRP A 762 -33.41 10.46 5.14
C TRP A 762 -32.71 9.27 5.80
N THR A 763 -31.44 9.46 6.19
CA THR A 763 -30.77 8.62 7.19
C THR A 763 -30.74 9.34 8.53
N GLY A 764 -30.55 8.59 9.62
CA GLY A 764 -30.32 9.14 10.96
C GLY A 764 -28.89 9.68 11.15
N THR A 765 -28.03 9.60 10.14
CA THR A 765 -26.63 10.03 10.21
C THR A 765 -26.49 11.47 9.71
N GLU A 766 -25.89 12.29 10.56
CA GLU A 766 -25.56 13.67 10.22
C GLU A 766 -24.26 13.75 9.43
N ALA A 767 -24.19 14.63 8.43
CA ALA A 767 -22.94 14.92 7.73
C ALA A 767 -22.19 16.09 8.38
N ASN A 768 -22.93 17.14 8.75
CA ASN A 768 -22.49 18.26 9.59
C ASN A 768 -23.71 19.01 10.16
N ASP A 769 -23.47 20.11 10.88
CA ASP A 769 -24.54 20.88 11.55
C ASP A 769 -25.68 21.31 10.61
N ALA A 770 -25.43 21.52 9.31
CA ALA A 770 -26.41 21.95 8.32
C ALA A 770 -26.88 20.84 7.36
N LEU A 771 -26.09 19.78 7.19
CA LEU A 771 -26.28 18.73 6.18
C LEU A 771 -26.44 17.36 6.84
N ALA A 772 -27.28 16.52 6.26
CA ALA A 772 -27.47 15.14 6.67
C ALA A 772 -27.22 14.17 5.52
N TRP A 773 -26.97 12.91 5.85
CA TRP A 773 -26.87 11.86 4.85
C TRP A 773 -28.26 11.43 4.38
N SER A 774 -28.40 11.21 3.08
CA SER A 774 -29.56 10.58 2.46
C SER A 774 -29.13 9.36 1.65
N PHE A 775 -30.04 8.41 1.46
CA PHE A 775 -29.89 7.32 0.52
C PHE A 775 -30.99 7.39 -0.52
N TYR A 776 -30.74 6.85 -1.71
CA TYR A 776 -31.65 7.02 -2.84
C TYR A 776 -31.74 5.81 -3.76
N PHE A 777 -32.86 5.72 -4.44
CA PHE A 777 -33.09 4.78 -5.53
C PHE A 777 -33.10 5.56 -6.85
N ASP A 778 -32.22 5.17 -7.77
CA ASP A 778 -32.13 5.77 -9.09
C ASP A 778 -32.83 4.85 -10.10
N THR A 779 -33.95 5.32 -10.66
CA THR A 779 -34.76 4.53 -11.59
C THR A 779 -34.13 4.41 -12.99
N GLN A 780 -33.19 5.30 -13.34
CA GLN A 780 -32.47 5.28 -14.62
C GLN A 780 -31.31 4.28 -14.58
N THR A 781 -30.45 4.40 -13.57
CA THR A 781 -29.28 3.53 -13.43
C THR A 781 -29.64 2.18 -12.79
N LYS A 782 -30.85 2.05 -12.22
CA LYS A 782 -31.30 0.86 -11.46
C LYS A 782 -30.34 0.53 -10.32
N THR A 783 -29.88 1.56 -9.62
CA THR A 783 -28.95 1.43 -8.48
C THR A 783 -29.50 2.08 -7.22
N ILE A 784 -28.89 1.72 -6.09
CA ILE A 784 -29.13 2.35 -4.79
C ILE A 784 -27.86 3.10 -4.42
N GLY A 785 -27.98 4.40 -4.16
CA GLY A 785 -26.86 5.27 -3.85
C GLY A 785 -27.04 6.05 -2.54
N ARG A 786 -26.06 6.92 -2.24
CA ARG A 786 -26.05 7.77 -1.04
C ARG A 786 -25.44 9.13 -1.31
N GLU A 787 -25.83 10.14 -0.53
CA GLU A 787 -25.34 11.51 -0.66
C GLU A 787 -25.22 12.20 0.70
N ALA A 788 -24.13 12.95 0.91
CA ALA A 788 -23.80 13.58 2.20
C ALA A 788 -24.12 15.08 2.26
N ASN A 789 -24.50 15.70 1.14
CA ASN A 789 -24.65 17.16 1.02
C ASN A 789 -26.11 17.63 1.18
N MET A 790 -26.99 16.81 1.77
CA MET A 790 -28.42 17.07 1.78
C MET A 790 -28.78 18.04 2.93
N ALA A 791 -29.28 19.24 2.59
CA ALA A 791 -29.64 20.24 3.59
C ALA A 791 -30.75 19.74 4.53
N LYS A 792 -30.54 19.81 5.85
CA LYS A 792 -31.51 19.31 6.86
C LYS A 792 -32.89 19.95 6.78
N GLY A 793 -32.99 21.16 6.22
CA GLY A 793 -34.26 21.84 5.96
C GLY A 793 -35.03 21.33 4.74
N ARG A 794 -34.42 20.50 3.88
CA ARG A 794 -35.10 19.88 2.73
C ARG A 794 -36.18 18.92 3.24
N ARG A 795 -37.25 18.80 2.48
CA ARG A 795 -38.38 17.94 2.82
C ARG A 795 -38.27 16.66 2.02
N LEU A 796 -38.02 15.52 2.67
CA LEU A 796 -37.92 14.19 2.04
C LEU A 796 -38.91 13.19 2.67
N PRO A 797 -39.35 12.17 1.92
CA PRO A 797 -40.06 11.02 2.50
C PRO A 797 -39.23 10.33 3.60
N CYS A 798 -39.94 9.78 4.59
CA CYS A 798 -39.32 9.17 5.76
C CYS A 798 -39.60 7.66 5.80
N LEU A 799 -38.54 6.85 5.79
CA LEU A 799 -38.59 5.39 5.97
C LEU A 799 -37.91 5.02 7.29
N CYS A 800 -38.69 4.56 8.26
CA CYS A 800 -38.15 4.12 9.54
C CYS A 800 -37.73 2.64 9.47
N VAL A 801 -36.85 2.26 10.38
CA VAL A 801 -36.36 0.89 10.56
C VAL A 801 -36.51 0.42 12.01
N LYS A 802 -36.60 -0.90 12.15
CA LYS A 802 -36.59 -1.62 13.43
C LYS A 802 -35.62 -2.80 13.32
N LYS A 803 -34.83 -3.04 14.37
CA LYS A 803 -33.93 -4.20 14.42
C LYS A 803 -34.72 -5.47 14.72
N ASP A 804 -34.38 -6.57 14.04
CA ASP A 804 -34.97 -7.87 14.34
C ASP A 804 -34.40 -8.43 15.66
N THR A 805 -35.27 -8.65 16.65
CA THR A 805 -34.86 -9.13 17.98
C THR A 805 -34.64 -10.64 18.02
N SER A 806 -35.07 -11.38 17.00
CA SER A 806 -34.94 -12.86 16.92
C SER A 806 -33.56 -13.35 16.47
N SER A 807 -32.72 -12.50 15.88
CA SER A 807 -31.38 -12.88 15.43
C SER A 807 -30.32 -12.48 16.47
N GLY A 808 -29.47 -13.42 16.90
CA GLY A 808 -28.26 -13.17 17.68
C GLY A 808 -27.27 -12.22 16.97
N THR A 809 -26.05 -12.04 17.50
CA THR A 809 -25.03 -11.06 17.02
C THR A 809 -25.03 -10.89 15.50
N THR A 810 -25.64 -9.80 15.04
CA THR A 810 -26.08 -9.63 13.64
C THR A 810 -24.99 -9.15 12.69
N GLY A 811 -23.77 -8.86 13.18
CA GLY A 811 -22.69 -8.24 12.41
C GLY A 811 -22.96 -6.80 11.93
N LEU A 812 -24.19 -6.29 12.10
CA LEU A 812 -24.54 -4.90 11.83
C LEU A 812 -23.69 -3.94 12.68
N PRO A 813 -23.17 -2.85 12.09
CA PRO A 813 -22.52 -1.79 12.86
C PRO A 813 -23.49 -1.18 13.87
N PRO A 814 -23.02 -0.73 15.04
CA PRO A 814 -23.87 -0.06 16.01
C PRO A 814 -24.42 1.25 15.44
N CYS A 815 -25.74 1.42 15.49
CA CYS A 815 -26.44 2.64 15.10
C CYS A 815 -27.02 3.28 16.37
N PHE A 816 -26.48 4.43 16.76
CA PHE A 816 -26.91 5.14 17.96
C PHE A 816 -28.01 6.15 17.61
N ASN A 817 -29.12 6.13 18.36
CA ASN A 817 -30.20 7.08 18.18
C ASN A 817 -29.74 8.47 18.65
N LYS A 818 -29.67 9.44 17.74
CA LYS A 818 -29.47 10.84 18.12
C LYS A 818 -30.74 11.38 18.76
N LYS A 819 -30.59 12.01 19.93
CA LYS A 819 -31.63 12.84 20.53
C LYS A 819 -31.42 14.28 20.07
N VAL A 820 -32.47 14.91 19.57
CA VAL A 820 -32.44 16.34 19.24
C VAL A 820 -32.68 17.10 20.52
N ASP A 821 -31.61 17.62 21.14
CA ASP A 821 -31.73 18.50 22.31
C ASP A 821 -32.24 19.87 21.84
N ARG A 822 -33.55 20.09 21.98
CA ARG A 822 -34.13 21.42 21.81
C ARG A 822 -33.90 22.20 23.10
N ARG A 823 -32.99 23.18 23.07
CA ARG A 823 -32.99 24.23 24.09
C ARG A 823 -34.32 24.99 23.94
N PRO A 824 -35.21 25.03 24.94
CA PRO A 824 -36.34 25.93 24.89
C PRO A 824 -35.79 27.36 24.80
N GLY A 825 -36.21 28.09 23.77
CA GLY A 825 -35.82 29.48 23.52
C GLY A 825 -36.45 30.44 24.51
#